data_AF-A0A962GGK6-F1
#
_entry.id   AF-A0A962GGK6-F1
#
_cell.length_a   1.000
_cell.length_b   1.000
_cell.length_c   1.000
_cell.angle_alpha   90.00
_cell.angle_beta   90.00
_cell.angle_gamma   90.00
#
_symmetry.space_group_name_H-M   'P 1'
#
loop_
_entity.id
_entity.type
_entity.pdbx_description
1 polymer ?
#
loop_
_entity_poly.entity_id
_entity_poly.type
_entity_poly.pdbx_seq_one_letter_code
_entity_poly.pdbx_strand_id
1 'polypeptide(L)'
;GNVLANDDGGEDVVATVTNVRFNGVDHAVVNGIPTVVNGQYGVLTINANGSYTYVSNGTNPNAVQESFTYTLTDFDGDSDTANLSISIDDVDTRPEVGPTEVSVDETDLNPTDEASNVVDGNFGNDGPGTFTVTGAGTFGFMGAENNQLTSGGVPVTVSVVGNSYVGKAGAETIFTLVLNETTGAYTFTLIGTLDHADETNPDDVIKLTFGVTAEDSDGDTDTGTITVNVKDDGPVAVDDGALVDQGQTTINGNVLANDDSGADVPASVISVSFGGADVPVVAGTPSVINGQYGTLSINADGSYSYVSNNTNTTQVQDVFGYTMADYDGDPDSALLTITVADVPELFIVGNNVDDIDGQTTPWVIGSGSEAIIGGAGADVLVGDYGGSQVVNQTQDYNFVYILDTSGSMGTNNPADGVTSRVEIMLEAVKNQMAQFDAYQNGQIKVHLVSFSTDVKSTFTVDFASTTALADVTAWLDAQTGTGLTNYESPLQAANAWLSGTEPLGGNAITTTYFISDGEPNRYVNDQGTVLNPPGNAAEEDAIIRAEITGTTVTTSDGTFGDDSNEVGALKALSDDVVAVGIDVPDNQNLNLIDSDASATYIDDANDLQAVLAGNNPLNLLGSVGNDDIQGGNRYDLIFGDTLNTDDLADTQGLATNDGAGFEVFERLENGEGSDTGWTRADTINYIRANAESLAVESVNTQGQGRQGGDDTITGGAGDDVIFGQEGNDRITGGEGSDTLYGGSGQDDFIFEAITDGVDTIKDFNVAEGDVLDVSALLNGYDALQDSINDFVFATEVAGNTVIYVDANGSGNIANATQIAVLEAVTGLDLTLATNNGETTV
;
A
#
# COMPACT_ATOMS: atom_id res chain seq x y z
N GLY A 1 -89.19 42.56 -48.35
CA GLY A 1 -90.08 43.55 -47.69
C GLY A 1 -91.37 43.68 -48.48
N ASN A 2 -92.01 44.85 -48.43
CA ASN A 2 -93.11 45.19 -49.35
C ASN A 2 -92.91 46.62 -49.84
N VAL A 3 -92.84 46.82 -51.17
CA VAL A 3 -92.58 48.14 -51.77
C VAL A 3 -93.77 49.09 -51.61
N LEU A 4 -95.00 48.57 -51.54
CA LEU A 4 -96.20 49.39 -51.39
C LEU A 4 -96.47 49.85 -49.95
N ALA A 5 -95.62 49.48 -48.98
CA ALA A 5 -95.89 49.75 -47.56
C ALA A 5 -95.89 51.24 -47.21
N ASN A 6 -95.17 52.05 -47.98
CA ASN A 6 -95.01 53.50 -47.82
C ASN A 6 -95.47 54.30 -49.03
N ASP A 7 -96.14 53.65 -49.99
CA ASP A 7 -96.68 54.28 -51.19
C ASP A 7 -98.16 54.60 -51.00
N ASP A 8 -98.62 55.70 -51.60
CA ASP A 8 -100.03 56.07 -51.65
C ASP A 8 -100.64 55.63 -52.98
N GLY A 9 -101.69 54.81 -52.92
CA GLY A 9 -102.38 54.27 -54.10
C GLY A 9 -103.47 55.19 -54.65
N GLY A 10 -103.70 56.36 -54.07
CA GLY A 10 -104.80 57.27 -54.45
C GLY A 10 -106.14 56.91 -53.80
N GLU A 11 -107.18 57.70 -54.11
CA GLU A 11 -108.53 57.57 -53.50
C GLU A 11 -109.34 56.38 -54.06
N ASP A 12 -108.95 55.82 -55.21
CA ASP A 12 -109.55 54.65 -55.81
C ASP A 12 -108.76 53.38 -55.40
N VAL A 13 -109.46 52.33 -54.95
CA VAL A 13 -108.93 51.21 -54.12
C VAL A 13 -107.64 50.52 -54.65
N VAL A 14 -106.70 50.20 -53.73
CA VAL A 14 -105.47 49.37 -53.79
C VAL A 14 -104.72 49.33 -55.13
N ALA A 15 -103.69 50.18 -55.25
CA ALA A 15 -102.68 50.11 -56.30
C ALA A 15 -101.87 48.78 -56.26
N THR A 16 -101.51 48.26 -57.42
CA THR A 16 -100.70 47.04 -57.56
C THR A 16 -99.45 47.29 -58.38
N VAL A 17 -98.37 46.55 -58.09
CA VAL A 17 -97.15 46.59 -58.90
C VAL A 17 -97.40 45.86 -60.22
N THR A 18 -97.25 46.56 -61.34
CA THR A 18 -97.51 46.04 -62.69
C THR A 18 -96.26 45.82 -63.51
N ASN A 19 -95.14 46.45 -63.15
CA ASN A 19 -93.86 46.29 -63.84
C ASN A 19 -92.69 46.56 -62.89
N VAL A 20 -91.55 45.90 -63.14
CA VAL A 20 -90.26 46.25 -62.55
C VAL A 20 -89.22 46.39 -63.64
N ARG A 21 -88.51 47.50 -63.65
CA ARG A 21 -87.44 47.83 -64.58
C ARG A 21 -86.09 47.70 -63.89
N PHE A 22 -85.18 46.95 -64.51
CA PHE A 22 -83.79 46.83 -64.09
C PHE A 22 -82.85 46.96 -65.29
N ASN A 23 -81.79 47.77 -65.18
CA ASN A 23 -80.84 48.06 -66.26
C ASN A 23 -81.47 48.36 -67.63
N GLY A 24 -82.59 49.08 -67.61
CA GLY A 24 -83.31 49.48 -68.83
C GLY A 24 -84.26 48.44 -69.41
N VAL A 25 -84.37 47.24 -68.83
CA VAL A 25 -85.27 46.15 -69.26
C VAL A 25 -86.49 46.10 -68.34
N ASP A 26 -87.68 46.05 -68.94
CA ASP A 26 -88.97 45.97 -68.23
C ASP A 26 -89.39 44.51 -68.01
N HIS A 27 -89.80 44.18 -66.78
CA HIS A 27 -90.31 42.89 -66.35
C HIS A 27 -91.75 43.05 -65.86
N ALA A 28 -92.71 42.61 -66.68
CA ALA A 28 -94.12 42.67 -66.33
C ALA A 28 -94.42 41.84 -65.06
N VAL A 29 -95.18 42.43 -64.14
CA VAL A 29 -95.64 41.79 -62.91
C VAL A 29 -97.10 41.40 -63.08
N VAL A 30 -97.37 40.10 -63.01
CA VAL A 30 -98.71 39.54 -63.25
C VAL A 30 -99.33 39.12 -61.92
N ASN A 31 -100.59 39.50 -61.70
CA ASN A 31 -101.28 39.17 -60.45
C ASN A 31 -101.33 37.65 -60.22
N GLY A 32 -100.90 37.21 -59.03
CA GLY A 32 -100.83 35.80 -58.63
C GLY A 32 -99.57 35.04 -59.06
N ILE A 33 -98.63 35.65 -59.80
CA ILE A 33 -97.36 35.03 -60.23
C ILE A 33 -96.19 35.91 -59.77
N PRO A 34 -95.24 35.38 -58.96
CA PRO A 34 -94.02 36.13 -58.62
C PRO A 34 -93.16 36.39 -59.85
N THR A 35 -92.71 37.63 -60.03
CA THR A 35 -91.76 38.01 -61.08
C THR A 35 -90.34 37.97 -60.52
N VAL A 36 -89.44 37.28 -61.23
CA VAL A 36 -88.02 37.17 -60.86
C VAL A 36 -87.19 38.06 -61.77
N VAL A 37 -86.33 38.88 -61.15
CA VAL A 37 -85.38 39.77 -61.81
C VAL A 37 -83.97 39.41 -61.30
N ASN A 38 -83.13 38.92 -62.20
CA ASN A 38 -81.73 38.62 -61.88
C ASN A 38 -80.92 39.92 -61.95
N GLY A 39 -80.51 40.41 -60.78
CA GLY A 39 -79.60 41.52 -60.62
C GLY A 39 -78.15 41.14 -60.88
N GLN A 40 -77.27 42.13 -60.85
CA GLN A 40 -75.82 41.97 -60.86
C GLN A 40 -75.30 41.40 -59.53
N TYR A 41 -75.90 41.79 -58.40
CA TYR A 41 -75.44 41.45 -57.06
C TYR A 41 -76.35 40.48 -56.30
N GLY A 42 -77.44 40.05 -56.91
CA GLY A 42 -78.41 39.15 -56.31
C GLY A 42 -79.66 38.99 -57.15
N VAL A 43 -80.67 38.31 -56.62
CA VAL A 43 -81.93 38.01 -57.32
C VAL A 43 -83.11 38.60 -56.56
N LEU A 44 -83.85 39.49 -57.22
CA LEU A 44 -85.11 40.04 -56.71
C LEU A 44 -86.28 39.17 -57.17
N THR A 45 -87.14 38.76 -56.25
CA THR A 45 -88.45 38.18 -56.54
C THR A 45 -89.54 39.08 -55.97
N ILE A 46 -90.47 39.56 -56.80
CA ILE A 46 -91.50 40.54 -56.43
C ILE A 46 -92.89 40.15 -56.94
N ASN A 47 -93.92 40.44 -56.15
CA ASN A 47 -95.31 40.13 -56.44
C ASN A 47 -96.13 41.40 -56.72
N ALA A 48 -97.27 41.24 -57.41
CA ALA A 48 -98.17 42.36 -57.72
C ALA A 48 -98.73 43.10 -56.48
N ASN A 49 -98.79 42.44 -55.31
CA ASN A 49 -99.18 43.05 -54.03
C ASN A 49 -98.04 43.81 -53.34
N GLY A 50 -96.90 44.00 -54.03
CA GLY A 50 -95.73 44.71 -53.55
C GLY A 50 -94.76 43.90 -52.69
N SER A 51 -95.14 42.71 -52.22
CA SER A 51 -94.24 41.86 -51.43
C SER A 51 -93.06 41.38 -52.26
N TYR A 52 -91.85 41.46 -51.70
CA TYR A 52 -90.62 41.06 -52.37
C TYR A 52 -89.62 40.35 -51.43
N THR A 53 -88.79 39.50 -52.01
CA THR A 53 -87.57 38.93 -51.42
C THR A 53 -86.37 39.24 -52.30
N TYR A 54 -85.22 39.47 -51.68
CA TYR A 54 -83.96 39.66 -52.38
C TYR A 54 -82.91 38.71 -51.78
N VAL A 55 -82.15 38.02 -52.63
CA VAL A 55 -81.09 37.09 -52.21
C VAL A 55 -79.77 37.54 -52.84
N SER A 56 -78.79 37.92 -52.01
CA SER A 56 -77.43 38.32 -52.44
C SER A 56 -76.63 37.14 -52.97
N ASN A 57 -75.69 37.40 -53.90
CA ASN A 57 -74.73 36.40 -54.38
C ASN A 57 -73.46 36.26 -53.50
N GLY A 58 -73.19 37.21 -52.59
CA GLY A 58 -72.10 37.13 -51.60
C GLY A 58 -70.68 37.20 -52.15
N THR A 59 -70.42 37.97 -53.21
CA THR A 59 -69.10 38.00 -53.88
C THR A 59 -68.50 39.42 -54.00
N ASN A 60 -68.87 40.36 -53.13
CA ASN A 60 -68.52 41.77 -53.31
C ASN A 60 -67.57 42.25 -52.19
N PRO A 61 -66.33 42.66 -52.51
CA PRO A 61 -65.33 43.09 -51.51
C PRO A 61 -65.61 44.48 -50.90
N ASN A 62 -66.72 45.13 -51.27
CA ASN A 62 -67.11 46.43 -50.76
C ASN A 62 -68.64 46.52 -50.70
N ALA A 63 -69.15 47.41 -49.84
CA ALA A 63 -70.57 47.75 -49.79
C ALA A 63 -71.08 48.19 -51.17
N VAL A 64 -72.09 47.49 -51.70
CA VAL A 64 -72.72 47.80 -52.99
C VAL A 64 -74.21 48.07 -52.83
N GLN A 65 -74.77 48.85 -53.75
CA GLN A 65 -76.21 49.11 -53.83
C GLN A 65 -76.77 48.65 -55.17
N GLU A 66 -77.94 48.05 -55.13
CA GLU A 66 -78.68 47.65 -56.32
C GLU A 66 -80.10 48.23 -56.28
N SER A 67 -80.50 48.91 -57.37
CA SER A 67 -81.77 49.62 -57.45
C SER A 67 -82.68 49.08 -58.55
N PHE A 68 -83.94 48.86 -58.21
CA PHE A 68 -85.00 48.38 -59.11
C PHE A 68 -86.11 49.43 -59.18
N THR A 69 -86.48 49.88 -60.38
CA THR A 69 -87.59 50.84 -60.54
C THR A 69 -88.89 50.07 -60.74
N TYR A 70 -89.83 50.14 -59.81
CA TYR A 70 -91.15 49.50 -59.96
C TYR A 70 -92.21 50.51 -60.39
N THR A 71 -93.21 50.04 -61.13
CA THR A 71 -94.39 50.81 -61.55
C THR A 71 -95.58 50.30 -60.76
N LEU A 72 -96.26 51.19 -60.06
CA LEU A 72 -97.57 50.93 -59.44
C LEU A 72 -98.67 51.48 -60.34
N THR A 73 -99.78 50.77 -60.44
CA THR A 73 -100.95 51.18 -61.23
C THR A 73 -102.20 51.00 -60.38
N ASP A 74 -103.06 52.01 -60.38
CA ASP A 74 -104.35 51.99 -59.68
C ASP A 74 -105.46 51.31 -60.52
N PHE A 75 -106.71 51.45 -60.09
CA PHE A 75 -107.83 50.71 -60.68
C PHE A 75 -108.27 51.24 -62.06
N ASP A 76 -108.23 52.55 -62.30
CA ASP A 76 -108.66 53.14 -63.57
C ASP A 76 -107.50 53.35 -64.57
N GLY A 77 -106.27 53.07 -64.14
CA GLY A 77 -105.12 52.81 -65.00
C GLY A 77 -104.03 53.87 -64.92
N ASP A 78 -104.12 54.79 -63.95
CA ASP A 78 -103.06 55.76 -63.68
C ASP A 78 -101.87 55.03 -63.02
N SER A 79 -100.65 55.41 -63.42
CA SER A 79 -99.43 54.74 -62.97
C SER A 79 -98.34 55.73 -62.58
N ASP A 80 -97.62 55.41 -61.50
CA ASP A 80 -96.40 56.11 -61.10
C ASP A 80 -95.25 55.12 -60.86
N THR A 81 -94.03 55.63 -60.79
CA THR A 81 -92.82 54.82 -60.62
C THR A 81 -92.03 55.24 -59.39
N ALA A 82 -91.51 54.26 -58.66
CA ALA A 82 -90.62 54.45 -57.52
C ALA A 82 -89.46 53.45 -57.53
N ASN A 83 -88.43 53.70 -56.72
CA ASN A 83 -87.22 52.87 -56.66
C ASN A 83 -87.16 52.06 -55.38
N LEU A 84 -86.93 50.75 -55.53
CA LEU A 84 -86.47 49.87 -54.46
C LEU A 84 -84.94 49.80 -54.51
N SER A 85 -84.26 50.42 -53.56
CA SER A 85 -82.81 50.29 -53.37
C SER A 85 -82.50 49.24 -52.30
N ILE A 86 -81.61 48.29 -52.62
CA ILE A 86 -81.09 47.27 -51.69
C ILE A 86 -79.62 47.58 -51.46
N SER A 87 -79.23 47.80 -50.20
CA SER A 87 -77.82 47.89 -49.79
C SER A 87 -77.33 46.52 -49.33
N ILE A 88 -76.15 46.12 -49.79
CA ILE A 88 -75.53 44.82 -49.53
C ILE A 88 -74.14 45.12 -48.96
N ASP A 89 -73.93 44.80 -47.69
CA ASP A 89 -72.67 44.93 -46.98
C ASP A 89 -72.12 43.53 -46.72
N ASP A 90 -70.82 43.30 -46.97
CA ASP A 90 -70.09 42.10 -46.55
C ASP A 90 -69.26 42.40 -45.28
N VAL A 91 -69.00 41.39 -44.46
CA VAL A 91 -68.22 41.50 -43.21
C VAL A 91 -66.79 41.02 -43.47
N ASP A 92 -65.98 41.91 -44.04
CA ASP A 92 -64.52 41.81 -44.18
C ASP A 92 -63.85 41.66 -42.79
N THR A 93 -63.18 40.53 -42.54
CA THR A 93 -62.59 40.16 -41.23
C THR A 93 -61.10 39.80 -41.31
N ARG A 94 -60.24 40.79 -41.07
CA ARG A 94 -58.79 40.59 -40.89
C ARG A 94 -58.43 39.40 -39.97
N PRO A 95 -57.42 38.58 -40.30
CA PRO A 95 -56.95 37.50 -39.44
C PRO A 95 -56.42 38.01 -38.10
N GLU A 96 -56.37 37.12 -37.10
CA GLU A 96 -55.74 37.35 -35.80
C GLU A 96 -54.71 36.24 -35.54
N VAL A 97 -53.46 36.62 -35.25
CA VAL A 97 -52.36 35.68 -34.96
C VAL A 97 -51.87 35.85 -33.52
N GLY A 98 -52.04 34.81 -32.71
CA GLY A 98 -51.53 34.77 -31.34
C GLY A 98 -50.04 34.42 -31.25
N PRO A 99 -49.34 34.83 -30.17
CA PRO A 99 -47.98 34.36 -29.93
C PRO A 99 -47.96 32.88 -29.53
N THR A 100 -46.92 32.16 -29.91
CA THR A 100 -46.70 30.76 -29.50
C THR A 100 -45.34 30.59 -28.86
N GLU A 101 -45.23 29.66 -27.93
CA GLU A 101 -44.00 29.41 -27.16
C GLU A 101 -43.66 27.92 -27.16
N VAL A 102 -42.37 27.62 -27.29
CA VAL A 102 -41.78 26.29 -27.10
C VAL A 102 -40.45 26.42 -26.37
N SER A 103 -39.87 25.31 -25.93
CA SER A 103 -38.56 25.28 -25.29
C SER A 103 -37.74 24.10 -25.81
N VAL A 104 -36.43 24.31 -25.89
CA VAL A 104 -35.40 23.30 -26.15
C VAL A 104 -34.35 23.40 -25.04
N ASP A 105 -33.60 22.33 -24.84
CA ASP A 105 -32.66 22.16 -23.75
C ASP A 105 -31.30 21.70 -24.31
N GLU A 106 -30.23 22.41 -23.98
CA GLU A 106 -28.89 22.08 -24.50
C GLU A 106 -28.36 20.76 -23.91
N THR A 107 -28.82 20.35 -22.72
CA THR A 107 -28.51 19.03 -22.13
C THR A 107 -28.98 17.88 -23.02
N ASP A 108 -30.06 18.09 -23.79
CA ASP A 108 -30.63 17.09 -24.69
C ASP A 108 -30.02 17.15 -26.12
N LEU A 109 -29.03 18.02 -26.37
CA LEU A 109 -28.44 18.28 -27.68
C LEU A 109 -27.54 17.13 -28.17
N ASN A 110 -28.13 16.10 -28.79
CA ASN A 110 -27.35 14.99 -29.38
C ASN A 110 -27.99 14.35 -30.63
N PRO A 111 -27.66 14.78 -31.87
CA PRO A 111 -26.89 15.97 -32.28
C PRO A 111 -27.75 17.24 -32.41
N THR A 112 -29.05 17.14 -32.10
CA THR A 112 -30.03 18.21 -32.24
C THR A 112 -31.12 18.05 -31.19
N ASP A 113 -31.69 19.16 -30.71
CA ASP A 113 -32.95 19.15 -29.94
C ASP A 113 -34.06 19.86 -30.73
N GLU A 114 -35.28 19.34 -30.66
CA GLU A 114 -36.41 19.81 -31.48
C GLU A 114 -37.66 20.10 -30.67
N ALA A 115 -38.29 21.24 -30.96
CA ALA A 115 -39.58 21.58 -30.42
C ALA A 115 -40.55 22.04 -31.52
N SER A 116 -41.76 21.50 -31.49
CA SER A 116 -42.80 21.81 -32.48
C SER A 116 -44.05 22.35 -31.81
N ASN A 117 -44.71 23.29 -32.48
CA ASN A 117 -46.05 23.75 -32.13
C ASN A 117 -46.75 24.26 -33.40
N VAL A 118 -47.93 24.86 -33.26
CA VAL A 118 -48.71 25.42 -34.36
C VAL A 118 -49.04 26.86 -34.04
N VAL A 119 -48.79 27.77 -34.98
CA VAL A 119 -49.24 29.17 -34.92
C VAL A 119 -50.76 29.19 -34.96
N ASP A 120 -51.37 29.75 -33.91
CA ASP A 120 -52.83 29.91 -33.83
C ASP A 120 -53.25 31.14 -34.65
N GLY A 121 -53.67 30.88 -35.90
CA GLY A 121 -54.21 31.88 -36.82
C GLY A 121 -55.71 31.71 -37.00
N ASN A 122 -56.46 32.73 -36.58
CA ASN A 122 -57.90 32.81 -36.82
C ASN A 122 -58.18 33.67 -38.06
N PHE A 123 -58.60 33.02 -39.16
CA PHE A 123 -58.86 33.67 -40.45
C PHE A 123 -60.31 34.18 -40.63
N GLY A 124 -61.06 34.34 -39.54
CA GLY A 124 -62.39 34.93 -39.59
C GLY A 124 -63.37 34.18 -40.52
N ASN A 125 -64.25 34.94 -41.19
CA ASN A 125 -65.22 34.40 -42.15
C ASN A 125 -64.65 34.25 -43.57
N ASP A 126 -63.48 34.84 -43.82
CA ASP A 126 -62.85 34.91 -45.14
C ASP A 126 -62.13 33.60 -45.51
N GLY A 127 -61.86 32.76 -44.50
CA GLY A 127 -61.35 31.40 -44.67
C GLY A 127 -59.83 31.35 -44.73
N PRO A 128 -59.23 30.16 -44.53
CA PRO A 128 -57.79 30.03 -44.33
C PRO A 128 -57.00 30.44 -45.57
N GLY A 129 -55.94 31.24 -45.38
CA GLY A 129 -54.96 31.54 -46.42
C GLY A 129 -53.60 30.90 -46.12
N THR A 130 -52.55 31.69 -45.94
CA THR A 130 -51.15 31.20 -45.77
C THR A 130 -50.48 31.76 -44.52
N PHE A 131 -49.50 31.01 -44.00
CA PHE A 131 -48.58 31.44 -42.95
C PHE A 131 -47.18 31.61 -43.53
N THR A 132 -46.64 32.83 -43.44
CA THR A 132 -45.30 33.14 -43.93
C THR A 132 -44.43 33.73 -42.83
N VAL A 133 -43.12 33.49 -42.88
CA VAL A 133 -42.17 34.19 -42.00
C VAL A 133 -42.12 35.68 -42.36
N THR A 134 -42.21 36.58 -41.38
CA THR A 134 -42.29 38.04 -41.64
C THR A 134 -40.97 38.61 -42.18
N GLY A 135 -39.85 37.94 -41.87
CA GLY A 135 -38.52 38.26 -42.41
C GLY A 135 -37.45 38.41 -41.32
N ALA A 136 -36.17 38.36 -41.71
CA ALA A 136 -35.04 38.38 -40.78
C ALA A 136 -35.01 39.61 -39.85
N GLY A 137 -35.52 40.76 -40.29
CA GLY A 137 -35.57 41.99 -39.48
C GLY A 137 -36.56 41.97 -38.30
N THR A 138 -37.35 40.90 -38.17
CA THR A 138 -38.26 40.68 -37.04
C THR A 138 -37.71 39.68 -36.02
N PHE A 139 -36.54 39.11 -36.28
CA PHE A 139 -35.85 38.26 -35.31
C PHE A 139 -35.33 39.10 -34.14
N GLY A 140 -35.53 38.60 -32.91
CA GLY A 140 -34.99 39.19 -31.69
C GLY A 140 -34.51 38.11 -30.73
N PHE A 141 -33.62 38.50 -29.81
CA PHE A 141 -33.15 37.63 -28.74
C PHE A 141 -32.99 38.40 -27.43
N MET A 142 -33.03 37.69 -26.30
CA MET A 142 -32.79 38.21 -24.95
C MET A 142 -32.13 37.11 -24.12
N GLY A 143 -31.20 37.46 -23.23
CA GLY A 143 -30.52 36.49 -22.35
C GLY A 143 -29.16 36.00 -22.83
N ALA A 144 -28.70 36.42 -24.02
CA ALA A 144 -27.39 36.00 -24.56
C ALA A 144 -26.22 36.85 -24.00
N GLU A 145 -25.03 36.23 -23.92
CA GLU A 145 -23.81 36.82 -23.38
C GLU A 145 -23.53 38.21 -23.97
N ASN A 146 -23.19 39.19 -23.14
CA ASN A 146 -22.83 40.55 -23.60
C ASN A 146 -23.86 41.23 -24.54
N ASN A 147 -25.13 40.82 -24.49
CA ASN A 147 -26.18 41.24 -25.43
C ASN A 147 -25.85 40.93 -26.91
N GLN A 148 -25.04 39.91 -27.18
CA GLN A 148 -24.72 39.41 -28.51
C GLN A 148 -25.09 37.93 -28.59
N LEU A 149 -25.86 37.54 -29.61
CA LEU A 149 -26.13 36.12 -29.82
C LEU A 149 -24.90 35.49 -30.49
N THR A 150 -24.16 34.68 -29.75
CA THR A 150 -22.96 33.99 -30.19
C THR A 150 -23.10 32.48 -29.95
N SER A 151 -22.18 31.71 -30.54
CA SER A 151 -22.01 30.28 -30.34
C SER A 151 -20.51 30.00 -30.47
N GLY A 152 -19.88 29.52 -29.40
CA GLY A 152 -18.43 29.42 -29.28
C GLY A 152 -17.73 30.77 -29.52
N GLY A 153 -18.34 31.87 -29.07
CA GLY A 153 -17.86 33.25 -29.25
C GLY A 153 -18.00 33.80 -30.67
N VAL A 154 -18.58 33.04 -31.61
CA VAL A 154 -18.80 33.47 -33.00
C VAL A 154 -20.22 34.03 -33.15
N PRO A 155 -20.39 35.28 -33.66
CA PRO A 155 -21.72 35.87 -33.82
C PRO A 155 -22.67 35.04 -34.69
N VAL A 156 -23.86 34.77 -34.15
CA VAL A 156 -24.94 34.08 -34.86
C VAL A 156 -25.69 35.08 -35.73
N THR A 157 -25.66 34.86 -37.04
CA THR A 157 -26.40 35.65 -38.03
C THR A 157 -27.65 34.91 -38.46
N VAL A 158 -28.80 35.57 -38.38
CA VAL A 158 -30.08 34.99 -38.76
C VAL A 158 -30.51 35.46 -40.14
N SER A 159 -30.84 34.51 -41.00
CA SER A 159 -31.34 34.75 -42.35
C SER A 159 -32.63 33.99 -42.60
N VAL A 160 -33.38 34.39 -43.63
CA VAL A 160 -34.58 33.67 -44.07
C VAL A 160 -34.30 32.97 -45.39
N VAL A 161 -34.61 31.67 -45.44
CA VAL A 161 -34.48 30.84 -46.64
C VAL A 161 -35.82 30.13 -46.87
N GLY A 162 -36.59 30.58 -47.87
CA GLY A 162 -37.96 30.09 -48.05
C GLY A 162 -38.85 30.51 -46.89
N ASN A 163 -39.63 29.57 -46.34
CA ASN A 163 -40.49 29.81 -45.17
C ASN A 163 -39.81 29.39 -43.86
N SER A 164 -38.53 29.74 -43.71
CA SER A 164 -37.71 29.26 -42.58
C SER A 164 -36.68 30.28 -42.14
N TYR A 165 -36.45 30.37 -40.83
CA TYR A 165 -35.32 31.08 -40.24
C TYR A 165 -34.14 30.12 -40.09
N VAL A 166 -32.94 30.61 -40.40
CA VAL A 166 -31.68 29.86 -40.26
C VAL A 166 -30.67 30.74 -39.53
N GLY A 167 -30.26 30.32 -38.34
CA GLY A 167 -29.22 30.95 -37.54
C GLY A 167 -27.86 30.29 -37.80
N LYS A 168 -26.84 31.08 -38.14
CA LYS A 168 -25.50 30.58 -38.44
C LYS A 168 -24.40 31.31 -37.71
N ALA A 169 -23.50 30.58 -37.06
CA ALA A 169 -22.22 31.05 -36.56
C ALA A 169 -21.14 30.72 -37.61
N GLY A 170 -20.67 31.73 -38.33
CA GLY A 170 -19.75 31.52 -39.47
C GLY A 170 -20.38 30.66 -40.58
N ALA A 171 -19.87 29.45 -40.80
CA ALA A 171 -20.39 28.51 -41.79
C ALA A 171 -21.40 27.50 -41.20
N GLU A 172 -21.33 27.29 -39.89
CA GLU A 172 -22.11 26.30 -39.17
C GLU A 172 -23.54 26.78 -38.92
N THR A 173 -24.49 25.86 -38.92
CA THR A 173 -25.89 26.17 -38.64
C THR A 173 -26.17 25.80 -37.20
N ILE A 174 -26.57 26.79 -36.40
CA ILE A 174 -26.80 26.63 -34.95
C ILE A 174 -28.26 26.29 -34.69
N PHE A 175 -29.18 26.88 -35.44
CA PHE A 175 -30.59 26.50 -35.35
C PHE A 175 -31.34 26.75 -36.66
N THR A 176 -32.49 26.08 -36.80
CA THR A 176 -33.47 26.38 -37.84
C THR A 176 -34.88 26.43 -37.26
N LEU A 177 -35.75 27.26 -37.86
CA LEU A 177 -37.19 27.23 -37.64
C LEU A 177 -37.89 27.09 -38.97
N VAL A 178 -38.62 26.00 -39.19
CA VAL A 178 -39.33 25.71 -40.44
C VAL A 178 -40.83 25.86 -40.21
N LEU A 179 -41.48 26.77 -40.93
CA LEU A 179 -42.92 27.02 -40.85
C LEU A 179 -43.66 26.40 -42.03
N ASN A 180 -44.69 25.62 -41.75
CA ASN A 180 -45.59 25.09 -42.76
C ASN A 180 -46.57 26.17 -43.22
N GLU A 181 -46.51 26.49 -44.51
CA GLU A 181 -47.29 27.57 -45.13
C GLU A 181 -48.81 27.38 -45.03
N THR A 182 -49.30 26.15 -44.99
CA THR A 182 -50.75 25.86 -45.01
C THR A 182 -51.32 25.58 -43.62
N THR A 183 -50.53 24.95 -42.75
CA THR A 183 -51.04 24.49 -41.44
C THR A 183 -50.63 25.37 -40.28
N GLY A 184 -49.67 26.29 -40.45
CA GLY A 184 -49.09 27.07 -39.36
C GLY A 184 -48.22 26.25 -38.41
N ALA A 185 -48.06 24.94 -38.66
CA ALA A 185 -47.20 24.08 -37.87
C ALA A 185 -45.74 24.49 -38.08
N TYR A 186 -44.96 24.58 -37.01
CA TYR A 186 -43.54 24.86 -37.08
C TYR A 186 -42.74 23.84 -36.27
N THR A 187 -41.50 23.65 -36.69
CA THR A 187 -40.47 22.93 -35.94
C THR A 187 -39.27 23.84 -35.79
N PHE A 188 -38.83 24.04 -34.55
CA PHE A 188 -37.53 24.59 -34.23
C PHE A 188 -36.58 23.41 -33.98
N THR A 189 -35.38 23.47 -34.56
CA THR A 189 -34.31 22.50 -34.37
C THR A 189 -33.07 23.27 -33.93
N LEU A 190 -32.61 23.01 -32.70
CA LEU A 190 -31.29 23.40 -32.19
C LEU A 190 -30.26 22.38 -32.68
N ILE A 191 -29.10 22.85 -33.15
CA ILE A 191 -28.07 22.05 -33.82
C ILE A 191 -26.69 22.29 -33.21
N GLY A 192 -26.44 23.48 -32.68
CA GLY A 192 -25.26 23.82 -31.89
C GLY A 192 -25.66 24.66 -30.68
N THR A 193 -24.73 24.84 -29.76
CA THR A 193 -24.93 25.58 -28.52
C THR A 193 -25.00 27.09 -28.76
N LEU A 194 -25.58 27.83 -27.82
CA LEU A 194 -25.58 29.29 -27.80
C LEU A 194 -24.87 29.76 -26.53
N ASP A 195 -24.13 30.86 -26.60
CA ASP A 195 -23.41 31.35 -25.42
C ASP A 195 -24.37 32.19 -24.54
N HIS A 196 -24.63 31.72 -23.32
CA HIS A 196 -25.55 32.32 -22.36
C HIS A 196 -24.86 33.37 -21.47
N ALA A 197 -25.64 34.11 -20.68
CA ALA A 197 -25.15 35.35 -20.05
C ALA A 197 -25.01 35.27 -18.53
N ASP A 198 -25.70 34.34 -17.88
CA ASP A 198 -25.76 34.25 -16.43
C ASP A 198 -24.88 33.13 -15.89
N GLU A 199 -23.57 33.44 -15.77
CA GLU A 199 -22.52 32.62 -15.14
C GLU A 199 -22.83 32.18 -13.67
N THR A 200 -24.03 32.43 -13.14
CA THR A 200 -24.45 32.01 -11.80
C THR A 200 -25.59 31.01 -11.81
N ASN A 201 -26.15 30.71 -12.98
CA ASN A 201 -27.25 29.78 -13.16
C ASN A 201 -27.01 28.91 -14.41
N PRO A 202 -26.49 27.68 -14.25
CA PRO A 202 -26.13 26.77 -15.36
C PRO A 202 -27.33 26.22 -16.18
N ASP A 203 -28.52 26.78 -15.96
CA ASP A 203 -29.78 26.44 -16.64
C ASP A 203 -30.46 27.75 -17.13
N ASP A 204 -29.72 28.83 -17.37
CA ASP A 204 -30.32 30.10 -17.78
C ASP A 204 -30.89 30.03 -19.21
N VAL A 205 -31.63 31.06 -19.63
CA VAL A 205 -32.50 30.97 -20.80
C VAL A 205 -32.27 32.10 -21.79
N ILE A 206 -31.83 31.73 -22.99
CA ILE A 206 -31.91 32.59 -24.17
C ILE A 206 -33.29 32.49 -24.79
N LYS A 207 -33.97 33.64 -24.90
CA LYS A 207 -35.28 33.75 -25.56
C LYS A 207 -35.11 34.23 -26.99
N LEU A 208 -35.35 33.36 -27.96
CA LEU A 208 -35.39 33.68 -29.39
C LEU A 208 -36.82 34.03 -29.82
N THR A 209 -37.01 35.10 -30.59
CA THR A 209 -38.31 35.55 -31.08
C THR A 209 -38.30 35.67 -32.61
N PHE A 210 -39.25 35.01 -33.27
CA PHE A 210 -39.37 34.93 -34.73
C PHE A 210 -40.71 35.53 -35.20
N GLY A 211 -40.70 36.43 -36.19
CA GLY A 211 -41.93 37.00 -36.73
C GLY A 211 -42.65 36.06 -37.71
N VAL A 212 -43.98 35.99 -37.60
CA VAL A 212 -44.86 35.26 -38.53
C VAL A 212 -46.00 36.17 -38.99
N THR A 213 -46.38 36.04 -40.26
CA THR A 213 -47.50 36.74 -40.88
C THR A 213 -48.53 35.72 -41.36
N ALA A 214 -49.80 35.88 -40.98
CA ALA A 214 -50.91 35.16 -41.59
C ALA A 214 -51.60 36.06 -42.63
N GLU A 215 -51.90 35.50 -43.79
CA GLU A 215 -52.71 36.12 -44.86
C GLU A 215 -53.95 35.24 -45.07
N ASP A 216 -55.16 35.81 -45.14
CA ASP A 216 -56.38 35.06 -45.47
C ASP A 216 -56.57 34.87 -47.00
N SER A 217 -57.77 34.41 -47.42
CA SER A 217 -58.03 34.07 -48.82
C SER A 217 -58.21 35.26 -49.77
N ASP A 218 -58.49 36.45 -49.26
CA ASP A 218 -58.69 37.67 -50.07
C ASP A 218 -57.63 38.76 -49.86
N GLY A 219 -56.66 38.50 -48.97
CA GLY A 219 -55.35 39.16 -48.93
C GLY A 219 -55.11 40.04 -47.70
N ASP A 220 -55.94 39.89 -46.68
CA ASP A 220 -55.85 40.58 -45.40
C ASP A 220 -54.81 39.92 -44.50
N THR A 221 -54.03 40.71 -43.75
CA THR A 221 -52.85 40.20 -43.02
C THR A 221 -52.81 40.62 -41.56
N ASP A 222 -52.26 39.74 -40.72
CA ASP A 222 -51.88 40.03 -39.32
C ASP A 222 -50.54 39.37 -38.97
N THR A 223 -49.83 39.93 -37.98
CA THR A 223 -48.49 39.49 -37.61
C THR A 223 -48.42 39.06 -36.14
N GLY A 224 -47.81 37.91 -35.89
CA GLY A 224 -47.53 37.38 -34.55
C GLY A 224 -46.06 37.01 -34.38
N THR A 225 -45.74 36.38 -33.25
CA THR A 225 -44.37 35.92 -32.95
C THR A 225 -44.36 34.49 -32.42
N ILE A 226 -43.34 33.73 -32.82
CA ILE A 226 -42.96 32.47 -32.19
C ILE A 226 -41.81 32.75 -31.24
N THR A 227 -41.94 32.34 -29.98
CA THR A 227 -40.89 32.41 -28.97
C THR A 227 -40.34 31.00 -28.72
N VAL A 228 -39.01 30.89 -28.70
CA VAL A 228 -38.29 29.67 -28.33
C VAL A 228 -37.38 30.02 -27.16
N ASN A 229 -37.59 29.34 -26.03
CA ASN A 229 -36.66 29.39 -24.91
C ASN A 229 -35.60 28.30 -25.12
N VAL A 230 -34.35 28.69 -25.28
CA VAL A 230 -33.20 27.78 -25.28
C VAL A 230 -32.62 27.81 -23.87
N LYS A 231 -32.68 26.69 -23.18
CA LYS A 231 -32.06 26.55 -21.86
C LYS A 231 -30.63 26.08 -22.01
N ASP A 232 -29.79 26.59 -21.14
CA ASP A 232 -28.37 26.27 -21.04
C ASP A 232 -28.10 24.86 -20.49
N ASP A 233 -26.88 24.36 -20.70
CA ASP A 233 -26.34 23.12 -20.16
C ASP A 233 -24.97 23.33 -19.51
N GLY A 234 -24.96 23.79 -18.26
CA GLY A 234 -23.71 24.01 -17.55
C GLY A 234 -22.99 22.72 -17.11
N PRO A 235 -21.74 22.84 -16.63
CA PRO A 235 -20.91 21.70 -16.27
C PRO A 235 -21.39 21.04 -14.97
N VAL A 236 -20.98 19.78 -14.78
CA VAL A 236 -21.22 19.04 -13.54
C VAL A 236 -19.89 18.49 -13.03
N ALA A 237 -19.42 19.06 -11.91
CA ALA A 237 -18.22 18.64 -11.21
C ALA A 237 -18.55 17.51 -10.21
N VAL A 238 -17.65 16.54 -10.09
CA VAL A 238 -17.83 15.33 -9.28
C VAL A 238 -16.62 15.14 -8.39
N ASP A 239 -16.85 14.95 -7.08
CA ASP A 239 -15.79 14.76 -6.10
C ASP A 239 -14.74 13.71 -6.52
N ASP A 240 -13.47 14.09 -6.36
CA ASP A 240 -12.29 13.29 -6.64
C ASP A 240 -11.64 12.77 -5.35
N GLY A 241 -10.96 11.63 -5.49
CA GLY A 241 -10.12 11.06 -4.44
C GLY A 241 -8.79 10.56 -5.00
N ALA A 242 -7.71 10.82 -4.27
CA ALA A 242 -6.42 10.18 -4.54
C ALA A 242 -5.71 9.79 -3.24
N LEU A 243 -4.82 8.80 -3.34
CA LEU A 243 -4.04 8.27 -2.24
C LEU A 243 -2.56 8.46 -2.53
N VAL A 244 -1.86 9.16 -1.63
CA VAL A 244 -0.40 9.09 -1.52
C VAL A 244 -0.09 7.88 -0.67
N ASP A 245 0.36 6.82 -1.32
CA ASP A 245 0.67 5.55 -0.67
C ASP A 245 2.12 5.50 -0.15
N GLN A 246 2.46 4.50 0.63
CA GLN A 246 3.79 4.32 1.20
C GLN A 246 4.88 4.31 0.11
N GLY A 247 6.00 4.99 0.39
CA GLY A 247 7.11 5.13 -0.54
C GLY A 247 6.84 6.11 -1.70
N GLN A 248 5.64 6.70 -1.80
CA GLN A 248 5.33 7.76 -2.74
C GLN A 248 5.35 9.12 -2.05
N THR A 249 6.16 10.03 -2.55
CA THR A 249 6.15 11.44 -2.12
C THR A 249 5.40 12.33 -3.09
N THR A 250 5.01 11.82 -4.26
CA THR A 250 4.33 12.58 -5.31
C THR A 250 3.34 11.72 -6.07
N ILE A 251 2.14 12.23 -6.25
CA ILE A 251 1.09 11.64 -7.10
C ILE A 251 0.66 12.64 -8.18
N ASN A 252 0.06 12.14 -9.26
CA ASN A 252 -0.52 12.96 -10.33
C ASN A 252 -1.93 12.47 -10.64
N GLY A 253 -2.79 13.39 -11.06
CA GLY A 253 -4.17 13.09 -11.44
C GLY A 253 -4.75 14.16 -12.36
N ASN A 254 -6.04 14.04 -12.66
CA ASN A 254 -6.81 15.07 -13.34
C ASN A 254 -8.22 15.11 -12.74
N VAL A 255 -8.63 16.27 -12.22
CA VAL A 255 -9.97 16.45 -11.62
C VAL A 255 -11.08 16.47 -12.65
N LEU A 256 -10.81 16.86 -13.90
CA LEU A 256 -11.81 16.89 -14.97
C LEU A 256 -12.04 15.51 -15.62
N ALA A 257 -11.49 14.43 -15.07
CA ALA A 257 -11.52 13.12 -15.71
C ALA A 257 -12.87 12.39 -15.54
N ASN A 258 -13.58 12.68 -14.46
CA ASN A 258 -14.89 12.17 -14.08
C ASN A 258 -16.00 13.23 -14.18
N ASP A 259 -15.65 14.46 -14.54
CA ASP A 259 -16.57 15.60 -14.66
C ASP A 259 -17.29 15.62 -16.02
N ASP A 260 -18.49 16.19 -16.02
CA ASP A 260 -19.22 16.54 -17.24
C ASP A 260 -18.92 17.99 -17.59
N SER A 261 -18.51 18.23 -18.84
CA SER A 261 -18.17 19.58 -19.29
C SER A 261 -19.38 20.39 -19.76
N GLY A 262 -20.58 19.80 -19.76
CA GLY A 262 -21.75 20.37 -20.42
C GLY A 262 -21.62 20.32 -21.95
N ALA A 263 -22.57 20.94 -22.64
CA ALA A 263 -22.57 21.05 -24.09
C ALA A 263 -21.47 22.00 -24.60
N ASP A 264 -21.04 22.97 -23.76
CA ASP A 264 -20.14 24.07 -24.10
C ASP A 264 -18.67 23.76 -23.83
N VAL A 265 -18.11 22.92 -24.70
CA VAL A 265 -16.71 22.47 -24.58
C VAL A 265 -15.69 23.50 -25.10
N PRO A 266 -14.51 23.62 -24.46
CA PRO A 266 -14.01 22.82 -23.34
C PRO A 266 -14.21 23.48 -21.97
N ALA A 267 -14.47 22.66 -20.94
CA ALA A 267 -14.38 23.10 -19.55
C ALA A 267 -12.94 23.20 -19.04
N SER A 268 -12.73 24.08 -18.06
CA SER A 268 -11.43 24.35 -17.44
C SER A 268 -11.56 24.69 -15.95
N VAL A 269 -10.57 24.31 -15.16
CA VAL A 269 -10.48 24.70 -13.74
C VAL A 269 -10.10 26.17 -13.65
N ILE A 270 -10.94 26.97 -12.98
CA ILE A 270 -10.79 28.42 -12.84
C ILE A 270 -10.34 28.86 -11.44
N SER A 271 -10.62 28.05 -10.41
CA SER A 271 -10.15 28.32 -9.05
C SER A 271 -10.03 27.07 -8.19
N VAL A 272 -9.14 27.13 -7.20
CA VAL A 272 -9.04 26.15 -6.11
C VAL A 272 -9.12 26.86 -4.78
N SER A 273 -9.93 26.33 -3.87
CA SER A 273 -10.14 26.81 -2.51
C SER A 273 -9.51 25.86 -1.49
N PHE A 274 -8.80 26.43 -0.52
CA PHE A 274 -8.27 25.69 0.63
C PHE A 274 -8.23 26.59 1.87
N GLY A 275 -8.65 26.08 3.03
CA GLY A 275 -8.65 26.84 4.29
C GLY A 275 -9.50 28.12 4.25
N GLY A 276 -10.50 28.19 3.35
CA GLY A 276 -11.36 29.37 3.15
C GLY A 276 -10.75 30.48 2.30
N ALA A 277 -9.67 30.21 1.57
CA ALA A 277 -9.07 31.13 0.60
C ALA A 277 -9.11 30.53 -0.81
N ASP A 278 -9.51 31.36 -1.78
CA ASP A 278 -9.56 30.99 -3.20
C ASP A 278 -8.29 31.42 -3.94
N VAL A 279 -7.71 30.51 -4.69
CA VAL A 279 -6.54 30.70 -5.55
C VAL A 279 -7.00 30.57 -7.00
N PRO A 280 -6.88 31.62 -7.82
CA PRO A 280 -7.25 31.54 -9.23
C PRO A 280 -6.30 30.59 -9.98
N VAL A 281 -6.86 29.84 -10.92
CA VAL A 281 -6.13 28.98 -11.85
C VAL A 281 -6.10 29.66 -13.21
N VAL A 282 -4.91 29.88 -13.78
CA VAL A 282 -4.73 30.64 -15.02
C VAL A 282 -4.13 29.75 -16.09
N ALA A 283 -4.69 29.81 -17.30
CA ALA A 283 -4.22 29.02 -18.43
C ALA A 283 -2.70 29.18 -18.68
N GLY A 284 -2.01 28.05 -18.80
CA GLY A 284 -0.58 27.97 -19.14
C GLY A 284 0.39 28.14 -17.96
N THR A 285 -0.07 28.28 -16.72
CA THR A 285 0.80 28.27 -15.52
C THR A 285 0.11 27.49 -14.39
N PRO A 286 0.75 26.45 -13.82
CA PRO A 286 0.18 25.75 -12.68
C PRO A 286 0.01 26.68 -11.47
N SER A 287 -1.14 26.62 -10.83
CA SER A 287 -1.37 27.25 -9.53
C SER A 287 -0.92 26.34 -8.41
N VAL A 288 -0.23 26.90 -7.42
CA VAL A 288 0.34 26.15 -6.29
C VAL A 288 -0.40 26.50 -5.02
N ILE A 289 -0.91 25.48 -4.33
CA ILE A 289 -1.68 25.58 -3.09
C ILE A 289 -0.95 24.75 -2.02
N ASN A 290 -0.54 25.40 -0.93
CA ASN A 290 0.07 24.72 0.21
C ASN A 290 -1.06 24.18 1.10
N GLY A 291 -1.25 22.86 1.06
CA GLY A 291 -2.10 22.13 1.98
C GLY A 291 -1.49 22.04 3.37
N GLN A 292 -2.17 21.33 4.27
CA GLN A 292 -1.65 21.05 5.62
C GLN A 292 -0.59 19.94 5.58
N TYR A 293 -0.77 18.96 4.70
CA TYR A 293 0.05 17.73 4.65
C TYR A 293 0.86 17.60 3.35
N GLY A 294 0.70 18.54 2.42
CA GLY A 294 1.47 18.58 1.19
C GLY A 294 1.19 19.83 0.36
N THR A 295 1.64 19.82 -0.89
CA THR A 295 1.49 20.94 -1.83
C THR A 295 0.84 20.44 -3.12
N LEU A 296 -0.32 21.02 -3.46
CA LEU A 296 -1.02 20.78 -4.71
C LEU A 296 -0.52 21.77 -5.77
N SER A 297 -0.22 21.28 -6.96
CA SER A 297 0.06 22.07 -8.16
C SER A 297 -0.90 21.66 -9.26
N ILE A 298 -1.81 22.54 -9.66
CA ILE A 298 -2.92 22.23 -10.59
C ILE A 298 -2.95 23.17 -11.80
N ASN A 299 -3.31 22.63 -12.96
CA ASN A 299 -3.47 23.36 -14.22
C ASN A 299 -4.94 23.59 -14.57
N ALA A 300 -5.20 24.54 -15.47
CA ALA A 300 -6.55 24.82 -15.96
C ALA A 300 -7.18 23.65 -16.74
N ASP A 301 -6.39 22.71 -17.26
CA ASP A 301 -6.89 21.48 -17.91
C ASP A 301 -7.23 20.35 -16.90
N GLY A 302 -7.26 20.69 -15.61
CA GLY A 302 -7.55 19.77 -14.50
C GLY A 302 -6.38 18.91 -14.07
N SER A 303 -5.31 18.81 -14.86
CA SER A 303 -4.15 18.02 -14.49
C SER A 303 -3.46 18.60 -13.25
N TYR A 304 -3.13 17.74 -12.29
CA TYR A 304 -2.48 18.15 -11.06
C TYR A 304 -1.36 17.20 -10.66
N SER A 305 -0.43 17.73 -9.85
CA SER A 305 0.49 16.96 -9.03
C SER A 305 0.33 17.35 -7.57
N TYR A 306 0.46 16.39 -6.67
CA TYR A 306 0.47 16.63 -5.23
C TYR A 306 1.74 16.05 -4.65
N VAL A 307 2.48 16.85 -3.87
CA VAL A 307 3.72 16.45 -3.20
C VAL A 307 3.49 16.46 -1.70
N SER A 308 3.61 15.30 -1.05
CA SER A 308 3.48 15.19 0.40
C SER A 308 4.66 15.85 1.13
N ASN A 309 4.42 16.32 2.35
CA ASN A 309 5.48 16.80 3.23
C ASN A 309 6.29 15.65 3.86
N ASN A 310 5.81 14.40 3.80
CA ASN A 310 6.45 13.19 4.35
C ASN A 310 6.80 13.32 5.85
N THR A 311 5.89 13.91 6.63
CA THR A 311 6.06 14.10 8.09
C THR A 311 4.93 13.49 8.92
N ASN A 312 4.00 12.79 8.28
CA ASN A 312 2.77 12.33 8.92
C ASN A 312 3.04 11.03 9.67
N THR A 313 2.61 10.93 10.93
CA THR A 313 2.74 9.70 11.73
C THR A 313 1.46 8.85 11.73
N THR A 314 0.41 9.34 11.08
CA THR A 314 -0.87 8.65 10.89
C THR A 314 -1.41 9.00 9.51
N GLN A 315 -2.39 8.24 9.01
CA GLN A 315 -3.13 8.66 7.82
C GLN A 315 -3.83 10.00 8.05
N VAL A 316 -3.67 10.92 7.11
CA VAL A 316 -4.24 12.29 7.16
C VAL A 316 -4.81 12.66 5.79
N GLN A 317 -5.54 13.79 5.72
CA GLN A 317 -6.18 14.23 4.48
C GLN A 317 -6.01 15.74 4.26
N ASP A 318 -5.72 16.13 3.02
CA ASP A 318 -5.95 17.48 2.52
C ASP A 318 -7.18 17.46 1.60
N VAL A 319 -8.14 18.37 1.85
CA VAL A 319 -9.37 18.51 1.06
C VAL A 319 -9.36 19.87 0.39
N PHE A 320 -9.28 19.87 -0.94
CA PHE A 320 -9.29 21.07 -1.78
C PHE A 320 -10.66 21.19 -2.46
N GLY A 321 -11.32 22.33 -2.39
CA GLY A 321 -12.45 22.59 -3.28
C GLY A 321 -11.92 23.11 -4.61
N TYR A 322 -12.42 22.65 -5.75
CA TYR A 322 -12.12 23.24 -7.05
C TYR A 322 -13.39 23.70 -7.72
N THR A 323 -13.27 24.72 -8.57
CA THR A 323 -14.34 25.22 -9.43
C THR A 323 -13.88 25.12 -10.87
N MET A 324 -14.67 24.44 -11.69
CA MET A 324 -14.52 24.42 -13.13
C MET A 324 -15.59 25.30 -13.77
N ALA A 325 -15.30 25.81 -14.95
CA ALA A 325 -16.28 26.47 -15.81
C ALA A 325 -16.11 25.99 -17.24
N ASP A 326 -17.22 25.94 -17.97
CA ASP A 326 -17.30 25.64 -19.40
C ASP A 326 -16.86 26.85 -20.26
N TYR A 327 -17.26 26.89 -21.54
CA TYR A 327 -16.75 27.90 -22.48
C TYR A 327 -17.27 29.32 -22.23
N ASP A 328 -18.55 29.49 -21.95
CA ASP A 328 -19.22 30.77 -21.71
C ASP A 328 -19.26 31.16 -20.23
N GLY A 329 -18.89 30.24 -19.34
CA GLY A 329 -18.35 30.57 -18.02
C GLY A 329 -19.18 30.06 -16.86
N ASP A 330 -20.10 29.13 -17.10
CA ASP A 330 -20.97 28.56 -16.10
C ASP A 330 -20.17 27.66 -15.15
N PRO A 331 -20.17 27.94 -13.83
CA PRO A 331 -19.31 27.27 -12.89
C PRO A 331 -20.01 26.12 -12.17
N ASP A 332 -19.27 25.03 -11.93
CA ASP A 332 -19.61 24.05 -10.91
C ASP A 332 -18.40 23.70 -10.04
N SER A 333 -18.64 23.21 -8.82
CA SER A 333 -17.59 22.96 -7.84
C SER A 333 -17.71 21.60 -7.18
N ALA A 334 -16.56 20.95 -6.99
CA ALA A 334 -16.43 19.68 -6.29
C ALA A 334 -15.19 19.66 -5.39
N LEU A 335 -14.98 18.55 -4.69
CA LEU A 335 -13.88 18.34 -3.77
C LEU A 335 -12.85 17.38 -4.34
N LEU A 336 -11.57 17.77 -4.28
CA LEU A 336 -10.44 16.86 -4.41
C LEU A 336 -9.93 16.49 -3.02
N THR A 337 -10.14 15.24 -2.62
CA THR A 337 -9.64 14.69 -1.35
C THR A 337 -8.35 13.90 -1.58
N ILE A 338 -7.24 14.40 -1.06
CA ILE A 338 -5.96 13.69 -1.05
C ILE A 338 -5.78 13.02 0.30
N THR A 339 -5.84 11.70 0.32
CA THR A 339 -5.45 10.90 1.49
C THR A 339 -3.96 10.67 1.47
N VAL A 340 -3.29 11.03 2.56
CA VAL A 340 -1.84 10.96 2.70
C VAL A 340 -1.52 9.90 3.75
N ALA A 341 -0.97 8.78 3.28
CA ALA A 341 -0.64 7.62 4.09
C ALA A 341 0.87 7.29 4.04
N ASP A 342 1.70 8.24 3.61
CA ASP A 342 3.16 8.16 3.58
C ASP A 342 3.75 8.37 4.98
N VAL A 343 3.48 7.40 5.85
CA VAL A 343 4.08 7.33 7.17
C VAL A 343 5.56 6.93 7.03
N PRO A 344 6.50 7.71 7.61
CA PRO A 344 7.93 7.45 7.44
C PRO A 344 8.31 6.15 8.14
N GLU A 345 9.13 5.35 7.45
CA GLU A 345 9.76 4.17 8.03
C GLU A 345 10.84 4.62 9.04
N LEU A 346 10.84 4.00 10.22
CA LEU A 346 11.87 4.13 11.23
C LEU A 346 12.88 2.99 11.08
N PHE A 347 14.13 3.33 11.36
CA PHE A 347 15.20 2.35 11.51
C PHE A 347 15.92 2.62 12.82
N ILE A 348 15.73 1.73 13.78
CA ILE A 348 16.21 1.87 15.15
C ILE A 348 17.10 0.66 15.48
N VAL A 349 18.24 0.93 16.11
CA VAL A 349 19.19 -0.09 16.58
C VAL A 349 19.56 0.27 18.01
N GLY A 350 19.09 -0.46 19.01
CA GLY A 350 19.34 -0.16 20.41
C GLY A 350 20.77 -0.47 20.86
N ASN A 351 20.96 -0.71 22.16
CA ASN A 351 22.28 -0.90 22.75
C ASN A 351 22.29 -2.13 23.65
N ASN A 352 23.49 -2.67 23.91
CA ASN A 352 23.75 -3.87 24.70
C ASN A 352 23.41 -3.80 26.20
N VAL A 353 22.45 -2.97 26.61
CA VAL A 353 21.98 -2.92 28.01
C VAL A 353 20.47 -3.03 28.05
N ASP A 354 19.97 -3.75 29.06
CA ASP A 354 18.54 -3.96 29.25
C ASP A 354 17.74 -2.65 29.18
N ASP A 355 16.64 -2.70 28.42
CA ASP A 355 15.64 -1.65 28.41
C ASP A 355 14.74 -1.73 29.66
N ILE A 356 14.06 -0.61 29.94
CA ILE A 356 13.18 -0.51 31.11
C ILE A 356 11.73 -0.72 30.66
N ASP A 357 11.14 -1.85 31.08
CA ASP A 357 9.72 -2.22 30.89
C ASP A 357 8.75 -1.05 31.16
N GLY A 358 7.86 -0.79 30.19
CA GLY A 358 6.74 0.15 30.30
C GLY A 358 7.05 1.61 30.01
N GLN A 359 8.19 1.90 29.38
CA GLN A 359 8.53 3.23 28.86
C GLN A 359 7.82 3.50 27.52
N THR A 360 7.49 4.76 27.22
CA THR A 360 6.79 5.14 25.97
C THR A 360 7.54 6.20 25.17
N THR A 361 8.83 6.44 25.49
CA THR A 361 9.68 7.40 24.79
C THR A 361 10.62 6.67 23.85
N PRO A 362 10.51 6.87 22.51
CA PRO A 362 11.34 6.16 21.54
C PRO A 362 12.83 6.50 21.65
N TRP A 363 13.68 5.50 21.56
CA TRP A 363 15.14 5.65 21.55
C TRP A 363 15.68 6.11 20.19
N VAL A 364 16.73 6.95 20.22
CA VAL A 364 17.56 7.33 19.06
C VAL A 364 19.02 7.36 19.53
N ILE A 365 19.95 6.83 18.72
CA ILE A 365 21.39 6.72 19.02
C ILE A 365 21.92 7.98 19.75
N GLY A 366 22.36 7.82 21.00
CA GLY A 366 23.18 8.82 21.69
C GLY A 366 22.93 9.10 23.18
N SER A 367 21.84 8.64 23.82
CA SER A 367 21.69 8.69 25.29
C SER A 367 20.39 8.05 25.82
N GLY A 368 20.42 6.80 26.32
CA GLY A 368 19.32 6.19 27.11
C GLY A 368 19.30 4.65 27.10
N SER A 369 18.64 4.05 28.10
CA SER A 369 18.15 2.65 28.18
C SER A 369 16.63 2.77 28.35
N GLU A 370 15.93 2.82 27.21
CA GLU A 370 14.52 3.16 27.06
C GLU A 370 13.99 2.37 25.85
N ALA A 371 12.78 1.81 25.96
CA ALA A 371 12.17 0.89 24.98
C ALA A 371 12.27 1.31 23.50
N ILE A 372 12.36 0.29 22.62
CA ILE A 372 12.48 0.45 21.17
C ILE A 372 11.09 0.42 20.55
N ILE A 373 10.57 1.61 20.23
CA ILE A 373 9.21 1.79 19.75
C ILE A 373 9.22 2.30 18.31
N GLY A 374 8.72 1.48 17.41
CA GLY A 374 8.41 1.83 16.03
C GLY A 374 7.20 2.76 15.92
N GLY A 375 6.94 3.17 14.69
CA GLY A 375 5.96 4.16 14.30
C GLY A 375 4.72 3.52 13.71
N ALA A 376 4.22 4.13 12.65
CA ALA A 376 3.13 3.56 11.86
C ALA A 376 3.61 3.13 10.46
N GLY A 377 4.92 3.22 10.23
CA GLY A 377 5.61 2.89 8.98
C GLY A 377 5.93 1.41 8.90
N ALA A 378 6.68 1.00 7.87
CA ALA A 378 7.21 -0.35 7.80
C ALA A 378 8.63 -0.36 8.34
N ASP A 379 8.77 -0.58 9.64
CA ASP A 379 9.96 -0.23 10.36
C ASP A 379 10.96 -1.39 10.40
N VAL A 380 12.20 -1.05 10.71
CA VAL A 380 13.25 -2.04 10.99
C VAL A 380 13.78 -1.73 12.38
N LEU A 381 13.60 -2.67 13.30
CA LEU A 381 13.97 -2.52 14.71
C LEU A 381 14.99 -3.62 15.05
N VAL A 382 16.05 -3.24 15.74
CA VAL A 382 17.10 -4.15 16.22
C VAL A 382 17.33 -3.81 17.69
N GLY A 383 17.15 -4.74 18.61
CA GLY A 383 17.34 -4.48 20.03
C GLY A 383 18.77 -4.09 20.33
N ASP A 384 19.71 -4.84 19.75
CA ASP A 384 21.11 -4.67 20.07
C ASP A 384 22.03 -4.21 18.96
N TYR A 385 22.95 -3.32 19.36
CA TYR A 385 24.10 -2.96 18.53
C TYR A 385 25.03 -4.16 18.32
N GLY A 386 25.12 -5.04 19.32
CA GLY A 386 25.98 -6.20 19.32
C GLY A 386 27.46 -5.87 19.48
N GLY A 387 28.30 -6.50 18.67
CA GLY A 387 29.74 -6.35 18.74
C GLY A 387 30.44 -7.48 19.49
N SER A 388 31.70 -7.70 19.14
CA SER A 388 32.60 -8.62 19.82
C SER A 388 33.50 -7.79 20.73
N GLN A 389 33.35 -7.96 22.04
CA GLN A 389 34.16 -7.22 22.99
C GLN A 389 35.53 -7.92 23.10
N VAL A 390 36.61 -7.19 22.81
CA VAL A 390 37.86 -7.44 23.53
C VAL A 390 37.60 -6.95 24.96
N VAL A 391 36.98 -7.79 25.80
CA VAL A 391 36.64 -7.39 27.17
C VAL A 391 37.90 -6.89 27.86
N ASN A 392 37.82 -5.82 28.64
CA ASN A 392 38.89 -5.39 29.54
C ASN A 392 39.13 -6.48 30.59
N GLN A 393 40.12 -7.33 30.37
CA GLN A 393 40.26 -8.53 31.16
C GLN A 393 41.11 -8.27 32.40
N THR A 394 40.51 -8.37 33.57
CA THR A 394 41.25 -8.48 34.84
C THR A 394 41.45 -9.93 35.26
N GLN A 395 41.06 -10.87 34.41
CA GLN A 395 41.08 -12.30 34.65
C GLN A 395 42.48 -12.85 34.35
N ASP A 396 43.03 -13.61 35.29
CA ASP A 396 44.31 -14.28 35.10
C ASP A 396 44.05 -15.68 34.51
N TYR A 397 44.97 -16.19 33.69
CA TYR A 397 44.85 -17.51 33.05
C TYR A 397 46.15 -18.31 33.17
N ASN A 398 46.02 -19.60 33.45
CA ASN A 398 47.08 -20.58 33.30
C ASN A 398 46.75 -21.50 32.12
N PHE A 399 47.61 -21.58 31.11
CA PHE A 399 47.50 -22.62 30.08
C PHE A 399 48.63 -23.63 30.21
N VAL A 400 48.29 -24.91 30.19
CA VAL A 400 49.29 -25.99 30.19
C VAL A 400 49.19 -26.76 28.87
N TYR A 401 50.28 -26.83 28.12
CA TYR A 401 50.36 -27.58 26.87
C TYR A 401 51.27 -28.79 27.04
N ILE A 402 50.68 -29.99 26.99
CA ILE A 402 51.39 -31.25 26.97
C ILE A 402 51.47 -31.71 25.52
N LEU A 403 52.66 -31.59 24.94
CA LEU A 403 52.89 -31.68 23.50
C LEU A 403 53.68 -32.94 23.13
N ASP A 404 53.04 -33.85 22.41
CA ASP A 404 53.71 -35.03 21.89
C ASP A 404 54.69 -34.63 20.76
N THR A 405 55.94 -35.00 20.95
CA THR A 405 57.02 -34.82 19.97
C THR A 405 57.74 -36.14 19.70
N SER A 406 57.01 -37.25 19.78
CA SER A 406 57.48 -38.61 19.50
C SER A 406 57.83 -38.82 18.02
N GLY A 407 58.42 -39.97 17.72
CA GLY A 407 58.82 -40.30 16.35
C GLY A 407 57.64 -40.42 15.38
N SER A 408 56.45 -40.78 15.84
CA SER A 408 55.22 -40.80 15.03
C SER A 408 54.80 -39.38 14.64
N MET A 409 54.92 -38.43 15.57
CA MET A 409 54.67 -37.00 15.30
C MET A 409 55.62 -36.42 14.23
N GLY A 410 56.81 -37.00 14.07
CA GLY A 410 57.77 -36.62 13.03
C GLY A 410 57.44 -37.14 11.62
N THR A 411 56.36 -37.91 11.45
CA THR A 411 55.92 -38.40 10.14
C THR A 411 55.08 -37.36 9.41
N ASN A 412 55.13 -37.38 8.07
CA ASN A 412 54.36 -36.45 7.24
C ASN A 412 52.85 -36.70 7.40
N ASN A 413 52.07 -35.64 7.51
CA ASN A 413 50.62 -35.64 7.49
C ASN A 413 50.11 -36.37 6.22
N PRO A 414 49.22 -37.37 6.33
CA PRO A 414 48.55 -38.02 5.20
C PRO A 414 47.72 -37.07 4.32
N ALA A 415 47.20 -35.97 4.88
CA ALA A 415 46.36 -35.01 4.16
C ALA A 415 47.14 -34.19 3.12
N ASP A 416 48.35 -33.71 3.46
CA ASP A 416 49.18 -32.89 2.56
C ASP A 416 50.43 -33.61 2.01
N GLY A 417 50.86 -34.70 2.66
CA GLY A 417 52.03 -35.52 2.31
C GLY A 417 53.39 -34.83 2.50
N VAL A 418 53.44 -33.61 3.03
CA VAL A 418 54.64 -32.74 3.04
C VAL A 418 55.00 -32.21 4.43
N THR A 419 54.04 -31.73 5.23
CA THR A 419 54.31 -31.23 6.59
C THR A 419 54.25 -32.36 7.60
N SER A 420 55.07 -32.33 8.65
CA SER A 420 55.00 -33.33 9.73
C SER A 420 53.91 -32.98 10.75
N ARG A 421 53.31 -34.00 11.39
CA ARG A 421 52.28 -33.80 12.43
C ARG A 421 52.77 -32.89 13.57
N VAL A 422 54.05 -32.99 13.92
CA VAL A 422 54.70 -32.11 14.91
C VAL A 422 54.80 -30.67 14.41
N GLU A 423 55.04 -30.42 13.12
CA GLU A 423 55.07 -29.06 12.57
C GLU A 423 53.69 -28.41 12.61
N ILE A 424 52.63 -29.17 12.29
CA ILE A 424 51.24 -28.72 12.39
C ILE A 424 50.91 -28.32 13.84
N MET A 425 51.22 -29.21 14.79
CA MET A 425 50.99 -28.94 16.21
C MET A 425 51.72 -27.68 16.67
N LEU A 426 53.01 -27.56 16.35
CA LEU A 426 53.81 -26.43 16.79
C LEU A 426 53.35 -25.11 16.16
N GLU A 427 52.88 -25.11 14.91
CA GLU A 427 52.36 -23.90 14.25
C GLU A 427 51.04 -23.43 14.87
N ALA A 428 50.10 -24.34 15.14
CA ALA A 428 48.85 -23.99 15.80
C ALA A 428 49.09 -23.42 17.22
N VAL A 429 50.00 -24.05 17.99
CA VAL A 429 50.38 -23.55 19.31
C VAL A 429 51.08 -22.19 19.20
N LYS A 430 51.97 -21.97 18.22
CA LYS A 430 52.62 -20.67 17.97
C LYS A 430 51.60 -19.56 17.66
N ASN A 431 50.60 -19.86 16.83
CA ASN A 431 49.53 -18.90 16.51
C ASN A 431 48.75 -18.51 17.77
N GLN A 432 48.43 -19.48 18.62
CA GLN A 432 47.78 -19.21 19.90
C GLN A 432 48.66 -18.36 20.84
N MET A 433 49.98 -18.64 20.91
CA MET A 433 50.91 -17.83 21.69
C MET A 433 50.96 -16.36 21.20
N ALA A 434 50.89 -16.13 19.89
CA ALA A 434 50.85 -14.78 19.33
C ALA A 434 49.57 -14.02 19.73
N GLN A 435 48.45 -14.73 19.85
CA GLN A 435 47.21 -14.15 20.35
C GLN A 435 47.34 -13.80 21.84
N PHE A 436 47.93 -14.67 22.67
CA PHE A 436 48.17 -14.37 24.09
C PHE A 436 49.10 -13.16 24.33
N ASP A 437 50.02 -12.84 23.41
CA ASP A 437 50.88 -11.64 23.52
C ASP A 437 50.11 -10.33 23.32
N ALA A 438 48.94 -10.38 22.68
CA ALA A 438 48.05 -9.22 22.51
C ALA A 438 47.19 -8.95 23.75
N TYR A 439 47.24 -9.83 24.74
CA TYR A 439 46.41 -9.77 25.94
C TYR A 439 46.77 -8.60 26.87
N GLN A 440 45.76 -7.88 27.38
CA GLN A 440 45.97 -6.70 28.24
C GLN A 440 45.14 -6.75 29.53
N ASN A 441 45.68 -6.13 30.59
CA ASN A 441 45.06 -5.90 31.91
C ASN A 441 44.90 -7.11 32.85
N GLY A 442 45.14 -8.34 32.37
CA GLY A 442 45.27 -9.57 33.15
C GLY A 442 46.61 -10.28 32.86
N GLN A 443 46.92 -11.35 33.57
CA GLN A 443 48.13 -12.15 33.36
C GLN A 443 47.82 -13.49 32.69
N ILE A 444 48.49 -13.79 31.58
CA ILE A 444 48.51 -15.14 31.00
C ILE A 444 49.85 -15.79 31.31
N LYS A 445 49.81 -16.94 31.97
CA LYS A 445 50.97 -17.80 32.17
C LYS A 445 50.79 -19.10 31.44
N VAL A 446 51.77 -19.46 30.62
CA VAL A 446 51.76 -20.70 29.83
C VAL A 446 52.89 -21.60 30.27
N HIS A 447 52.56 -22.87 30.52
CA HIS A 447 53.53 -23.94 30.74
C HIS A 447 53.46 -24.95 29.61
N LEU A 448 54.60 -25.23 28.98
CA LEU A 448 54.71 -26.22 27.91
C LEU A 448 55.56 -27.39 28.39
N VAL A 449 55.10 -28.60 28.11
CA VAL A 449 55.76 -29.87 28.38
C VAL A 449 55.84 -30.63 27.07
N SER A 450 57.00 -30.62 26.42
CA SER A 450 57.21 -31.49 25.26
C SER A 450 57.69 -32.86 25.72
N PHE A 451 57.17 -33.91 25.11
CA PHE A 451 57.52 -35.28 25.50
C PHE A 451 57.72 -36.20 24.31
N SER A 452 58.38 -37.33 24.58
CA SER A 452 58.37 -38.50 23.71
C SER A 452 58.55 -39.77 24.56
N THR A 453 59.76 -40.33 24.60
CA THR A 453 60.07 -41.50 25.43
C THR A 453 59.92 -41.16 26.92
N ASP A 454 60.18 -39.91 27.24
CA ASP A 454 60.12 -39.27 28.54
C ASP A 454 59.84 -37.78 28.29
N VAL A 455 59.73 -36.96 29.33
CA VAL A 455 59.71 -35.50 29.18
C VAL A 455 61.01 -35.04 28.49
N LYS A 456 60.88 -34.37 27.36
CA LYS A 456 62.01 -33.90 26.54
C LYS A 456 62.50 -32.54 27.02
N SER A 457 61.56 -31.62 27.22
CA SER A 457 61.83 -30.31 27.81
C SER A 457 60.55 -29.70 28.36
N THR A 458 60.69 -28.82 29.34
CA THR A 458 59.60 -27.97 29.81
C THR A 458 59.97 -26.50 29.65
N PHE A 459 58.97 -25.64 29.53
CA PHE A 459 59.14 -24.20 29.42
C PHE A 459 57.96 -23.49 30.07
N THR A 460 58.23 -22.41 30.79
CA THR A 460 57.17 -21.56 31.37
C THR A 460 57.40 -20.14 30.91
N VAL A 461 56.35 -19.49 30.42
CA VAL A 461 56.37 -18.11 29.98
C VAL A 461 55.22 -17.33 30.61
N ASP A 462 55.50 -16.10 30.99
CA ASP A 462 54.52 -15.13 31.48
C ASP A 462 54.40 -14.04 30.41
N PHE A 463 53.23 -13.92 29.80
CA PHE A 463 52.97 -12.97 28.71
C PHE A 463 52.87 -11.52 29.20
N ALA A 464 53.01 -11.26 30.51
CA ALA A 464 53.33 -9.91 31.00
C ALA A 464 54.76 -9.44 30.59
N SER A 465 55.62 -10.35 30.14
CA SER A 465 56.97 -10.03 29.63
C SER A 465 56.96 -9.65 28.16
N THR A 466 57.60 -8.53 27.79
CA THR A 466 57.73 -8.09 26.39
C THR A 466 58.61 -8.99 25.51
N THR A 467 59.26 -10.02 26.08
CA THR A 467 60.02 -11.04 25.33
C THR A 467 59.30 -12.37 25.23
N ALA A 468 58.13 -12.50 25.86
CA ALA A 468 57.39 -13.76 26.01
C ALA A 468 57.19 -14.48 24.69
N LEU A 469 56.58 -13.82 23.70
CA LEU A 469 56.32 -14.40 22.39
C LEU A 469 57.59 -14.86 21.67
N ALA A 470 58.67 -14.07 21.74
CA ALA A 470 59.93 -14.43 21.11
C ALA A 470 60.60 -15.65 21.78
N ASP A 471 60.57 -15.71 23.11
CA ASP A 471 61.19 -16.77 23.89
C ASP A 471 60.42 -18.11 23.72
N VAL A 472 59.08 -18.08 23.75
CA VAL A 472 58.26 -19.28 23.54
C VAL A 472 58.33 -19.78 22.10
N THR A 473 58.34 -18.89 21.11
CA THR A 473 58.50 -19.26 19.69
C THR A 473 59.83 -19.96 19.46
N ALA A 474 60.93 -19.43 20.03
CA ALA A 474 62.24 -20.05 19.93
C ALA A 474 62.31 -21.43 20.60
N TRP A 475 61.58 -21.64 21.70
CA TRP A 475 61.47 -22.95 22.35
C TRP A 475 60.65 -23.95 21.51
N LEU A 476 59.54 -23.50 20.92
CA LEU A 476 58.69 -24.31 20.04
C LEU A 476 59.44 -24.73 18.77
N ASP A 477 60.16 -23.82 18.13
CA ASP A 477 60.97 -24.10 16.92
C ASP A 477 62.12 -25.09 17.17
N ALA A 478 62.54 -25.28 18.43
CA ALA A 478 63.56 -26.25 18.81
C ALA A 478 63.01 -27.68 18.97
N GLN A 479 61.68 -27.86 18.98
CA GLN A 479 61.05 -29.15 19.14
C GLN A 479 61.12 -29.97 17.83
N THR A 480 61.20 -31.29 17.98
CA THR A 480 61.41 -32.23 16.85
C THR A 480 60.79 -33.58 17.18
N GLY A 481 60.12 -34.19 16.20
CA GLY A 481 59.44 -35.48 16.31
C GLY A 481 60.41 -36.66 16.36
N THR A 482 60.87 -37.04 17.56
CA THR A 482 61.82 -38.15 17.76
C THR A 482 61.57 -38.88 19.07
N GLY A 483 61.82 -40.20 19.07
CA GLY A 483 61.67 -41.04 20.26
C GLY A 483 60.39 -41.88 20.22
N LEU A 484 59.99 -42.34 21.38
CA LEU A 484 58.84 -43.22 21.62
C LEU A 484 57.72 -42.38 22.28
N THR A 485 56.65 -43.00 22.79
CA THR A 485 55.48 -42.25 23.30
C THR A 485 55.16 -42.70 24.72
N ASN A 486 55.21 -41.78 25.69
CA ASN A 486 54.96 -42.01 27.11
C ASN A 486 53.99 -40.94 27.63
N TYR A 487 52.80 -41.34 28.09
CA TYR A 487 51.81 -40.40 28.62
C TYR A 487 52.01 -40.09 30.10
N GLU A 488 52.56 -41.01 30.87
CA GLU A 488 52.65 -40.88 32.32
C GLU A 488 53.65 -39.79 32.75
N SER A 489 54.87 -39.82 32.21
CA SER A 489 55.90 -38.84 32.54
C SER A 489 55.49 -37.37 32.29
N PRO A 490 54.92 -37.00 31.13
CA PRO A 490 54.48 -35.62 30.92
C PRO A 490 53.29 -35.23 31.80
N LEU A 491 52.37 -36.15 32.11
CA LEU A 491 51.30 -35.88 33.07
C LEU A 491 51.86 -35.62 34.47
N GLN A 492 52.85 -36.40 34.92
CA GLN A 492 53.57 -36.17 36.18
C GLN A 492 54.26 -34.79 36.18
N ALA A 493 54.90 -34.40 35.09
CA ALA A 493 55.55 -33.09 34.96
C ALA A 493 54.54 -31.93 35.00
N ALA A 494 53.43 -32.04 34.28
CA ALA A 494 52.36 -31.04 34.29
C ALA A 494 51.72 -30.92 35.68
N ASN A 495 51.39 -32.04 36.32
CA ASN A 495 50.85 -32.08 37.68
C ASN A 495 51.82 -31.46 38.70
N ALA A 496 53.12 -31.71 38.56
CA ALA A 496 54.14 -31.12 39.42
C ALA A 496 54.23 -29.59 39.27
N TRP A 497 54.01 -29.07 38.05
CA TRP A 497 53.94 -27.62 37.83
C TRP A 497 52.65 -27.02 38.38
N LEU A 498 51.50 -27.62 38.04
CA LEU A 498 50.15 -27.18 38.47
C LEU A 498 49.98 -27.16 39.99
N SER A 499 50.54 -28.16 40.70
CA SER A 499 50.53 -28.21 42.17
C SER A 499 51.64 -27.38 42.84
N GLY A 500 52.51 -26.76 42.04
CA GLY A 500 53.63 -25.94 42.48
C GLY A 500 53.24 -24.51 42.86
N THR A 501 54.24 -23.62 42.91
CA THR A 501 54.05 -22.19 43.20
C THR A 501 54.20 -21.29 41.98
N GLU A 502 54.51 -21.87 40.82
CA GLU A 502 54.72 -21.15 39.57
C GLU A 502 53.42 -20.73 38.87
N PRO A 503 52.34 -21.54 38.84
CA PRO A 503 51.05 -21.13 38.29
C PRO A 503 50.54 -19.84 38.96
N LEU A 504 49.77 -19.05 38.22
CA LEU A 504 49.03 -17.93 38.78
C LEU A 504 48.00 -18.46 39.78
N GLY A 505 47.99 -17.90 40.98
CA GLY A 505 46.99 -18.20 42.01
C GLY A 505 45.83 -17.22 41.98
N GLY A 506 44.90 -17.34 42.94
CA GLY A 506 43.73 -16.44 43.01
C GLY A 506 42.55 -16.99 42.22
N ASN A 507 41.92 -16.14 41.41
CA ASN A 507 40.79 -16.51 40.55
C ASN A 507 41.25 -17.01 39.16
N ALA A 508 42.54 -17.31 38.96
CA ALA A 508 43.07 -17.65 37.65
C ALA A 508 42.43 -18.94 37.09
N ILE A 509 41.91 -18.87 35.85
CA ILE A 509 41.31 -20.02 35.17
C ILE A 509 42.43 -20.85 34.54
N THR A 510 42.38 -22.17 34.72
CA THR A 510 43.43 -23.09 34.30
C THR A 510 42.93 -24.09 33.26
N THR A 511 43.45 -24.01 32.04
CA THR A 511 43.11 -24.93 30.94
C THR A 511 44.34 -25.75 30.56
N THR A 512 44.21 -27.08 30.49
CA THR A 512 45.27 -27.98 30.04
C THR A 512 44.93 -28.59 28.68
N TYR A 513 45.84 -28.51 27.72
CA TYR A 513 45.79 -29.20 26.45
C TYR A 513 46.73 -30.40 26.45
N PHE A 514 46.23 -31.59 26.15
CA PHE A 514 47.03 -32.80 25.93
C PHE A 514 46.95 -33.19 24.45
N ILE A 515 48.03 -33.00 23.69
CA ILE A 515 48.03 -33.16 22.23
C ILE A 515 48.97 -34.30 21.83
N SER A 516 48.47 -35.34 21.16
CA SER A 516 49.24 -36.51 20.74
C SER A 516 48.72 -37.16 19.46
N ASP A 517 49.58 -37.88 18.73
CA ASP A 517 49.18 -38.72 17.59
C ASP A 517 49.05 -40.21 17.96
N GLY A 518 48.61 -40.48 19.18
CA GLY A 518 48.07 -41.78 19.58
C GLY A 518 49.01 -42.66 20.40
N GLU A 519 48.75 -43.97 20.33
CA GLU A 519 48.96 -44.93 21.42
C GLU A 519 50.34 -44.86 22.10
N PRO A 520 50.37 -44.64 23.43
CA PRO A 520 51.60 -44.71 24.20
C PRO A 520 52.17 -46.14 24.14
N ASN A 521 53.49 -46.23 24.13
CA ASN A 521 54.22 -47.50 24.12
C ASN A 521 55.29 -47.55 25.23
N ARG A 522 55.29 -46.58 26.13
CA ARG A 522 56.18 -46.49 27.28
C ARG A 522 55.38 -46.05 28.51
N TYR A 523 55.84 -46.51 29.66
CA TYR A 523 55.37 -46.11 30.98
C TYR A 523 56.56 -45.95 31.92
N VAL A 524 56.37 -45.31 33.06
CA VAL A 524 57.33 -45.15 34.14
C VAL A 524 56.97 -46.15 35.24
N ASN A 525 57.93 -46.95 35.70
CA ASN A 525 57.65 -47.85 36.84
C ASN A 525 57.79 -47.11 38.19
N ASP A 526 57.39 -47.76 39.29
CA ASP A 526 57.58 -47.29 40.69
C ASP A 526 59.00 -46.80 41.06
N GLN A 527 60.00 -47.14 40.25
CA GLN A 527 61.41 -46.75 40.45
C GLN A 527 61.81 -45.53 39.61
N GLY A 528 60.86 -44.89 38.90
CA GLY A 528 61.11 -43.76 38.01
C GLY A 528 61.83 -44.15 36.71
N THR A 529 61.76 -45.43 36.30
CA THR A 529 62.43 -45.91 35.09
C THR A 529 61.43 -46.09 33.95
N VAL A 530 61.70 -45.49 32.80
CA VAL A 530 60.90 -45.68 31.58
C VAL A 530 61.11 -47.09 31.01
N LEU A 531 60.01 -47.83 30.85
CA LEU A 531 60.00 -49.21 30.36
C LEU A 531 59.01 -49.40 29.20
N ASN A 532 59.20 -50.47 28.44
CA ASN A 532 58.18 -50.98 27.50
C ASN A 532 57.19 -51.85 28.29
N PRO A 533 55.87 -51.66 28.13
CA PRO A 533 54.90 -52.57 28.73
C PRO A 533 55.09 -53.98 28.15
N PRO A 534 55.09 -55.05 28.97
CA PRO A 534 55.13 -56.42 28.47
C PRO A 534 53.73 -56.91 28.07
N GLY A 535 53.65 -57.75 27.05
CA GLY A 535 52.43 -58.45 26.67
C GLY A 535 52.06 -58.23 25.21
N ASN A 536 50.79 -58.50 24.88
CA ASN A 536 50.20 -58.12 23.60
C ASN A 536 49.60 -56.70 23.66
N ALA A 537 49.27 -56.09 22.52
CA ALA A 537 48.80 -54.70 22.45
C ALA A 537 47.67 -54.35 23.45
N ALA A 538 46.72 -55.26 23.70
CA ALA A 538 45.64 -55.00 24.66
C ALA A 538 46.11 -55.02 26.12
N GLU A 539 47.13 -55.84 26.43
CA GLU A 539 47.78 -55.84 27.74
C GLU A 539 48.68 -54.61 27.90
N GLU A 540 49.40 -54.22 26.84
CA GLU A 540 50.27 -53.03 26.86
C GLU A 540 49.49 -51.76 27.16
N ASP A 541 48.37 -51.59 26.47
CA ASP A 541 47.44 -50.47 26.62
C ASP A 541 46.72 -50.47 27.98
N ALA A 542 46.36 -51.65 28.50
CA ALA A 542 45.80 -51.78 29.84
C ALA A 542 46.81 -51.48 30.95
N ILE A 543 48.10 -51.81 30.75
CA ILE A 543 49.18 -51.44 31.66
C ILE A 543 49.32 -49.92 31.67
N ILE A 544 49.44 -49.27 30.50
CA ILE A 544 49.63 -47.82 30.46
C ILE A 544 48.44 -47.07 31.07
N ARG A 545 47.20 -47.52 30.83
CA ARG A 545 46.02 -46.98 31.53
C ARG A 545 46.12 -47.14 33.03
N ALA A 546 46.57 -48.29 33.51
CA ALA A 546 46.70 -48.56 34.92
C ALA A 546 47.66 -47.55 35.58
N GLU A 547 48.81 -47.32 34.94
CA GLU A 547 49.82 -46.35 35.40
C GLU A 547 49.24 -44.93 35.43
N ILE A 548 48.62 -44.42 34.36
CA ILE A 548 48.14 -43.01 34.34
C ILE A 548 46.88 -42.75 35.19
N THR A 549 46.19 -43.79 35.65
CA THR A 549 44.94 -43.69 36.42
C THR A 549 45.08 -44.11 37.88
N GLY A 550 46.26 -44.55 38.31
CA GLY A 550 46.50 -45.04 39.66
C GLY A 550 45.71 -46.31 39.98
N THR A 551 45.54 -47.17 38.97
CA THR A 551 44.86 -48.45 39.11
C THR A 551 45.86 -49.59 38.87
N THR A 552 45.48 -50.82 39.19
CA THR A 552 46.35 -51.98 38.98
C THR A 552 45.75 -52.94 37.97
N VAL A 553 46.58 -53.45 37.06
CA VAL A 553 46.23 -54.51 36.11
C VAL A 553 47.12 -55.72 36.33
N THR A 554 46.53 -56.93 36.24
CA THR A 554 47.29 -58.18 36.31
C THR A 554 47.24 -58.89 34.96
N THR A 555 48.40 -59.08 34.35
CA THR A 555 48.59 -59.78 33.07
C THR A 555 49.30 -61.11 33.29
N SER A 556 49.59 -61.86 32.22
CA SER A 556 50.43 -63.06 32.34
C SER A 556 51.87 -62.79 32.76
N ASP A 557 52.33 -61.54 32.61
CA ASP A 557 53.72 -61.12 32.86
C ASP A 557 53.92 -60.46 34.24
N GLY A 558 52.83 -60.19 34.98
CA GLY A 558 52.90 -59.60 36.32
C GLY A 558 51.70 -58.74 36.69
N THR A 559 51.81 -58.03 37.80
CA THR A 559 50.89 -56.96 38.20
C THR A 559 51.61 -55.63 37.96
N PHE A 560 50.95 -54.70 37.29
CA PHE A 560 51.45 -53.40 36.87
C PHE A 560 50.44 -52.30 37.27
N GLY A 561 50.87 -51.05 37.25
CA GLY A 561 50.16 -49.91 37.82
C GLY A 561 50.75 -49.46 39.15
N ASP A 562 50.68 -48.16 39.41
CA ASP A 562 51.06 -47.53 40.68
C ASP A 562 49.82 -46.93 41.40
N ASP A 563 50.04 -46.32 42.57
CA ASP A 563 48.97 -45.68 43.35
C ASP A 563 48.78 -44.19 42.96
N SER A 564 49.44 -43.71 41.90
CA SER A 564 49.39 -42.32 41.40
C SER A 564 48.27 -42.18 40.38
N ASN A 565 47.27 -41.33 40.62
CA ASN A 565 46.28 -41.03 39.59
C ASN A 565 46.60 -39.70 38.92
N GLU A 566 47.50 -39.70 37.94
CA GLU A 566 47.92 -38.51 37.21
C GLU A 566 46.75 -37.84 36.48
N VAL A 567 45.92 -38.62 35.80
CA VAL A 567 44.77 -38.10 35.04
C VAL A 567 43.77 -37.43 35.99
N GLY A 568 43.46 -38.08 37.11
CA GLY A 568 42.58 -37.53 38.14
C GLY A 568 43.17 -36.29 38.81
N ALA A 569 44.48 -36.25 39.03
CA ALA A 569 45.16 -35.08 39.55
C ALA A 569 45.13 -33.91 38.55
N LEU A 570 45.33 -34.18 37.25
CA LEU A 570 45.31 -33.16 36.21
C LEU A 570 43.95 -32.48 36.09
N LYS A 571 42.87 -33.29 36.07
CA LYS A 571 41.48 -32.82 36.05
C LYS A 571 41.06 -32.10 37.33
N ALA A 572 41.68 -32.43 38.47
CA ALA A 572 41.39 -31.73 39.72
C ALA A 572 42.16 -30.41 39.87
N LEU A 573 43.25 -30.24 39.12
CA LEU A 573 44.13 -29.07 39.15
C LEU A 573 43.87 -28.08 38.00
N SER A 574 43.07 -28.47 37.01
CA SER A 574 42.65 -27.63 35.89
C SER A 574 41.14 -27.41 35.96
N ASP A 575 40.67 -26.23 35.55
CA ASP A 575 39.24 -25.98 35.33
C ASP A 575 38.74 -26.74 34.09
N ASP A 576 39.61 -26.90 33.09
CA ASP A 576 39.33 -27.70 31.91
C ASP A 576 40.59 -28.45 31.40
N VAL A 577 40.37 -29.63 30.82
CA VAL A 577 41.41 -30.49 30.24
C VAL A 577 40.92 -30.98 28.89
N VAL A 578 41.51 -30.47 27.82
CA VAL A 578 41.17 -30.81 26.44
C VAL A 578 42.23 -31.78 25.89
N ALA A 579 41.83 -32.99 25.56
CA ALA A 579 42.68 -33.97 24.89
C ALA A 579 42.45 -33.93 23.37
N VAL A 580 43.54 -33.88 22.60
CA VAL A 580 43.50 -33.76 21.15
C VAL A 580 44.32 -34.86 20.49
N GLY A 581 43.67 -35.64 19.64
CA GLY A 581 44.27 -36.64 18.76
C GLY A 581 44.58 -36.07 17.38
N ILE A 582 45.84 -36.07 16.95
CA ILE A 582 46.23 -35.64 15.59
C ILE A 582 46.32 -36.86 14.68
N ASP A 583 45.46 -36.93 13.67
CA ASP A 583 45.48 -37.93 12.60
C ASP A 583 45.55 -39.37 13.18
N VAL A 584 44.64 -39.59 14.13
CA VAL A 584 44.41 -40.85 14.83
C VAL A 584 42.93 -41.14 15.01
N PRO A 585 42.53 -42.43 14.98
CA PRO A 585 41.17 -42.81 15.33
C PRO A 585 40.93 -42.66 16.84
N ASP A 586 39.65 -42.79 17.23
CA ASP A 586 39.20 -42.81 18.61
C ASP A 586 40.11 -43.65 19.52
N ASN A 587 40.66 -43.00 20.56
CA ASN A 587 41.69 -43.50 21.44
C ASN A 587 41.23 -43.39 22.90
N GLN A 588 41.05 -44.54 23.55
CA GLN A 588 40.58 -44.59 24.93
C GLN A 588 41.50 -43.88 25.93
N ASN A 589 42.81 -43.80 25.67
CA ASN A 589 43.75 -43.13 26.58
C ASN A 589 43.61 -41.62 26.50
N LEU A 590 43.37 -41.06 25.30
CA LEU A 590 43.08 -39.63 25.14
C LEU A 590 41.71 -39.28 25.73
N ASN A 591 40.68 -40.07 25.44
CA ASN A 591 39.36 -39.89 26.03
C ASN A 591 39.40 -39.90 27.57
N LEU A 592 40.24 -40.75 28.18
CA LEU A 592 40.40 -40.76 29.63
C LEU A 592 41.00 -39.47 30.19
N ILE A 593 41.89 -38.82 29.43
CA ILE A 593 42.55 -37.56 29.82
C ILE A 593 41.58 -36.39 29.70
N ASP A 594 40.71 -36.37 28.70
CA ASP A 594 39.74 -35.29 28.48
C ASP A 594 38.75 -35.14 29.64
N SER A 595 38.47 -33.92 30.08
CA SER A 595 37.51 -33.59 31.14
C SER A 595 36.11 -34.20 30.90
N ASP A 596 35.61 -34.19 29.66
CA ASP A 596 34.28 -34.69 29.32
C ASP A 596 34.24 -36.19 28.94
N ALA A 597 35.41 -36.85 29.01
CA ALA A 597 35.65 -38.22 28.60
C ALA A 597 35.56 -38.49 27.07
N SER A 598 35.70 -37.46 26.24
CA SER A 598 35.62 -37.49 24.78
C SER A 598 36.66 -36.56 24.15
N ALA A 599 37.84 -37.09 23.82
CA ALA A 599 38.88 -36.32 23.17
C ALA A 599 38.46 -35.83 21.77
N THR A 600 39.03 -34.70 21.34
CA THR A 600 38.81 -34.16 19.99
C THR A 600 39.81 -34.75 19.01
N TYR A 601 39.36 -35.23 17.85
CA TYR A 601 40.21 -35.84 16.81
C TYR A 601 40.22 -34.96 15.55
N ILE A 602 41.42 -34.66 15.06
CA ILE A 602 41.63 -33.67 13.99
C ILE A 602 42.55 -34.20 12.88
N ASP A 603 42.38 -33.71 11.66
CA ASP A 603 43.13 -34.19 10.49
C ASP A 603 44.13 -33.15 9.94
N ASP A 604 43.94 -31.86 10.25
CA ASP A 604 44.82 -30.79 9.78
C ASP A 604 45.08 -29.64 10.78
N ALA A 605 45.86 -28.64 10.32
CA ALA A 605 46.31 -27.52 11.14
C ALA A 605 45.21 -26.50 11.48
N ASN A 606 44.22 -26.35 10.60
CA ASN A 606 43.11 -25.43 10.83
C ASN A 606 42.18 -26.00 11.89
N ASP A 607 41.93 -27.31 11.86
CA ASP A 607 41.16 -28.02 12.90
C ASP A 607 41.81 -27.85 14.27
N LEU A 608 43.15 -28.04 14.36
CA LEU A 608 43.86 -27.82 15.62
C LEU A 608 43.78 -26.36 16.07
N GLN A 609 43.90 -25.42 15.15
CA GLN A 609 43.81 -24.00 15.46
C GLN A 609 42.41 -23.64 15.97
N ALA A 610 41.35 -24.24 15.45
CA ALA A 610 39.99 -24.08 15.94
C ALA A 610 39.84 -24.61 17.39
N VAL A 611 40.38 -25.80 17.68
CA VAL A 611 40.36 -26.38 19.04
C VAL A 611 41.13 -25.51 20.04
N LEU A 612 42.28 -24.95 19.64
CA LEU A 612 43.07 -24.06 20.49
C LEU A 612 42.42 -22.68 20.65
N ALA A 613 41.75 -22.16 19.61
CA ALA A 613 40.95 -20.94 19.68
C ALA A 613 39.71 -21.12 20.56
N GLY A 614 39.25 -22.37 20.75
CA GLY A 614 38.16 -22.81 21.61
C GLY A 614 38.24 -22.34 23.07
N ASN A 615 39.42 -22.09 23.62
CA ASN A 615 39.53 -21.52 24.98
C ASN A 615 40.37 -20.24 24.97
N ASN A 616 40.34 -19.48 23.86
CA ASN A 616 41.07 -18.23 23.78
C ASN A 616 40.33 -17.13 24.58
N PRO A 617 40.98 -16.53 25.59
CA PRO A 617 40.38 -15.47 26.39
C PRO A 617 40.11 -14.18 25.59
N LEU A 618 40.54 -14.08 24.33
CA LEU A 618 40.34 -12.91 23.45
C LEU A 618 39.14 -13.01 22.50
N ASN A 619 38.37 -14.12 22.47
CA ASN A 619 37.20 -14.26 21.59
C ASN A 619 35.89 -14.38 22.39
N LEU A 620 35.43 -13.27 22.96
CA LEU A 620 34.16 -13.20 23.69
C LEU A 620 33.20 -12.29 22.90
N LEU A 621 32.10 -12.87 22.41
CA LEU A 621 30.96 -12.10 21.91
C LEU A 621 30.50 -11.13 23.03
N GLY A 622 30.18 -9.88 22.67
CA GLY A 622 29.57 -8.96 23.63
C GLY A 622 28.23 -9.52 24.10
N SER A 623 27.92 -9.38 25.39
CA SER A 623 26.56 -9.65 25.88
C SER A 623 25.56 -8.74 25.19
N VAL A 624 24.33 -9.22 25.09
CA VAL A 624 23.15 -8.54 24.57
C VAL A 624 22.24 -8.14 25.73
N GLY A 625 21.40 -7.12 25.50
CA GLY A 625 20.44 -6.60 26.46
C GLY A 625 19.26 -7.54 26.63
N ASN A 626 18.35 -7.21 27.54
CA ASN A 626 16.98 -7.74 27.51
C ASN A 626 16.09 -6.55 27.12
N ASP A 627 15.41 -6.64 25.98
CA ASP A 627 14.83 -5.48 25.32
C ASP A 627 13.28 -5.50 25.32
N ASP A 628 12.68 -4.31 25.35
CA ASP A 628 11.23 -4.11 25.18
C ASP A 628 11.00 -3.44 23.83
N ILE A 629 10.55 -4.23 22.85
CA ILE A 629 10.44 -3.84 21.45
C ILE A 629 8.98 -3.84 20.98
N GLN A 630 8.56 -2.74 20.36
CA GLN A 630 7.19 -2.55 19.85
C GLN A 630 7.25 -2.07 18.39
N GLY A 631 6.79 -2.90 17.43
CA GLY A 631 6.78 -2.59 15.99
C GLY A 631 5.86 -1.42 15.64
N GLY A 632 4.60 -1.52 16.03
CA GLY A 632 3.63 -0.45 15.90
C GLY A 632 2.50 -0.81 14.93
N ASN A 633 2.45 -0.18 13.75
CA ASN A 633 1.45 -0.52 12.75
C ASN A 633 2.11 -0.73 11.39
N ARG A 634 1.46 -1.54 10.55
CA ARG A 634 1.97 -2.09 9.28
C ARG A 634 3.09 -3.09 9.50
N TYR A 635 3.56 -3.66 8.38
CA TYR A 635 4.65 -4.62 8.32
C TYR A 635 5.91 -4.09 9.00
N ASP A 636 6.33 -4.73 10.09
CA ASP A 636 7.58 -4.45 10.78
C ASP A 636 8.55 -5.63 10.67
N LEU A 637 9.85 -5.31 10.63
CA LEU A 637 10.93 -6.29 10.68
C LEU A 637 11.71 -6.07 11.98
N ILE A 638 11.59 -7.02 12.90
CA ILE A 638 12.08 -6.89 14.27
C ILE A 638 13.11 -7.98 14.57
N PHE A 639 14.25 -7.55 15.10
CA PHE A 639 15.29 -8.39 15.69
C PHE A 639 15.36 -8.06 17.17
N GLY A 640 15.17 -9.06 18.03
CA GLY A 640 15.33 -8.98 19.48
C GLY A 640 16.75 -8.57 19.81
N ASP A 641 17.71 -9.43 19.55
CA ASP A 641 19.13 -9.08 19.71
C ASP A 641 19.81 -8.46 18.47
N THR A 642 21.09 -8.80 18.26
CA THR A 642 21.99 -8.21 17.26
C THR A 642 22.02 -8.98 15.94
N LEU A 643 22.12 -8.22 14.85
CA LEU A 643 22.36 -8.76 13.51
C LEU A 643 23.70 -9.51 13.40
N ASN A 644 23.70 -10.69 12.80
CA ASN A 644 24.91 -11.41 12.39
C ASN A 644 25.41 -10.95 11.02
N THR A 645 26.49 -10.18 11.02
CA THR A 645 27.02 -9.51 9.83
C THR A 645 28.32 -10.11 9.31
N ASP A 646 28.74 -11.26 9.81
CA ASP A 646 30.09 -11.80 9.58
C ASP A 646 30.33 -12.12 8.10
N ASP A 647 29.37 -12.79 7.45
CA ASP A 647 29.39 -13.06 6.02
C ASP A 647 29.45 -11.77 5.16
N LEU A 648 28.77 -10.71 5.61
CA LEU A 648 28.79 -9.41 4.93
C LEU A 648 30.15 -8.75 5.08
N ALA A 649 30.75 -8.77 6.28
CA ALA A 649 32.08 -8.22 6.53
C ALA A 649 33.12 -8.90 5.64
N ASP A 650 33.11 -10.23 5.57
CA ASP A 650 34.00 -11.03 4.72
C ASP A 650 33.82 -10.69 3.24
N THR A 651 32.57 -10.62 2.79
CA THR A 651 32.23 -10.27 1.40
C THR A 651 32.73 -8.87 1.04
N GLN A 652 32.67 -7.93 1.98
CA GLN A 652 33.11 -6.55 1.79
C GLN A 652 34.60 -6.33 2.10
N GLY A 653 35.31 -7.37 2.53
CA GLY A 653 36.73 -7.31 2.86
C GLY A 653 37.03 -6.44 4.08
N LEU A 654 36.09 -6.30 5.01
CA LEU A 654 36.25 -5.58 6.26
C LEU A 654 37.00 -6.46 7.27
N ALA A 655 38.02 -5.92 7.91
CA ALA A 655 38.69 -6.59 9.02
C ALA A 655 37.94 -6.30 10.32
N THR A 656 36.80 -6.96 10.54
CA THR A 656 36.07 -7.02 11.81
C THR A 656 36.29 -8.38 12.47
N ASN A 657 36.03 -8.47 13.78
CA ASN A 657 35.93 -9.78 14.44
C ASN A 657 34.54 -10.36 14.16
N ASP A 658 34.42 -11.68 14.21
CA ASP A 658 33.13 -12.37 14.18
C ASP A 658 32.23 -11.89 15.33
N GLY A 659 30.93 -11.74 15.05
CA GLY A 659 29.95 -11.12 15.95
C GLY A 659 30.06 -9.60 16.06
N ALA A 660 30.59 -8.91 15.05
CA ALA A 660 30.72 -7.44 15.07
C ALA A 660 29.38 -6.69 15.11
N GLY A 661 28.27 -7.35 14.77
CA GLY A 661 26.95 -6.74 14.86
C GLY A 661 26.78 -5.55 13.91
N PHE A 662 26.09 -4.53 14.39
CA PHE A 662 25.77 -3.35 13.58
C PHE A 662 27.00 -2.54 13.14
N GLU A 663 28.17 -2.73 13.77
CA GLU A 663 29.43 -2.05 13.40
C GLU A 663 29.78 -2.23 11.91
N VAL A 664 29.49 -3.40 11.33
CA VAL A 664 29.80 -3.67 9.91
C VAL A 664 29.10 -2.66 9.00
N PHE A 665 27.83 -2.35 9.25
CA PHE A 665 27.09 -1.37 8.46
C PHE A 665 27.61 0.06 8.67
N GLU A 666 27.99 0.43 9.91
CA GLU A 666 28.62 1.74 10.14
C GLU A 666 29.92 1.91 9.34
N ARG A 667 30.74 0.86 9.27
CA ARG A 667 32.00 0.88 8.50
C ARG A 667 31.75 1.00 7.00
N LEU A 668 30.73 0.31 6.49
CA LEU A 668 30.31 0.44 5.09
C LEU A 668 29.82 1.85 4.77
N GLU A 669 28.96 2.43 5.62
CA GLU A 669 28.44 3.80 5.46
C GLU A 669 29.56 4.86 5.54
N ASN A 670 30.67 4.55 6.22
CA ASN A 670 31.89 5.37 6.25
C ASN A 670 32.86 5.10 5.08
N GLY A 671 32.52 4.18 4.17
CA GLY A 671 33.27 3.88 2.95
C GLY A 671 34.51 3.00 3.16
N GLU A 672 34.54 2.19 4.21
CA GLU A 672 35.69 1.32 4.53
C GLU A 672 35.70 -0.03 3.80
N GLY A 673 34.56 -0.47 3.25
CA GLY A 673 34.43 -1.74 2.53
C GLY A 673 34.75 -1.68 1.04
N SER A 674 34.55 -2.80 0.35
CA SER A 674 34.72 -2.89 -1.10
C SER A 674 33.75 -1.98 -1.87
N ASP A 675 32.55 -1.77 -1.33
CA ASP A 675 31.62 -0.74 -1.78
C ASP A 675 31.77 0.56 -0.99
N THR A 676 32.60 1.46 -1.52
CA THR A 676 32.84 2.79 -0.92
C THR A 676 31.65 3.75 -1.02
N GLY A 677 30.59 3.38 -1.76
CA GLY A 677 29.40 4.22 -1.99
C GLY A 677 28.19 3.85 -1.15
N TRP A 678 28.34 2.90 -0.22
CA TRP A 678 27.25 2.36 0.59
C TRP A 678 26.53 3.44 1.39
N THR A 679 25.22 3.50 1.23
CA THR A 679 24.35 4.47 1.91
C THR A 679 23.49 3.80 2.98
N ARG A 680 22.91 4.60 3.88
CA ARG A 680 21.90 4.11 4.85
C ARG A 680 20.72 3.39 4.19
N ALA A 681 20.33 3.81 2.98
CA ALA A 681 19.29 3.12 2.22
C ALA A 681 19.75 1.72 1.78
N ASP A 682 21.03 1.55 1.43
CA ASP A 682 21.59 0.25 1.08
C ASP A 682 21.64 -0.67 2.30
N THR A 683 21.98 -0.15 3.49
CA THR A 683 21.90 -0.88 4.77
C THR A 683 20.50 -1.45 5.00
N ILE A 684 19.46 -0.61 4.96
CA ILE A 684 18.07 -1.02 5.20
C ILE A 684 17.62 -2.04 4.15
N ASN A 685 17.92 -1.79 2.87
CA ASN A 685 17.59 -2.72 1.79
C ASN A 685 18.30 -4.07 1.95
N TYR A 686 19.56 -4.07 2.38
CA TYR A 686 20.32 -5.28 2.63
C TYR A 686 19.72 -6.07 3.80
N ILE A 687 19.38 -5.40 4.90
CA ILE A 687 18.75 -6.05 6.07
C ILE A 687 17.46 -6.76 5.65
N ARG A 688 16.55 -6.05 4.98
CA ARG A 688 15.28 -6.63 4.50
C ARG A 688 15.48 -7.80 3.55
N ALA A 689 16.46 -7.71 2.66
CA ALA A 689 16.72 -8.77 1.68
C ALA A 689 17.39 -10.02 2.28
N ASN A 690 18.01 -9.90 3.47
CA ASN A 690 18.82 -10.94 4.08
C ASN A 690 18.42 -11.21 5.54
N ALA A 691 17.17 -10.89 5.92
CA ALA A 691 16.72 -10.89 7.30
C ALA A 691 17.00 -12.21 8.03
N GLU A 692 16.56 -13.34 7.46
CA GLU A 692 16.79 -14.66 8.08
C GLU A 692 18.27 -14.99 8.28
N SER A 693 19.16 -14.61 7.35
CA SER A 693 20.60 -14.85 7.52
C SER A 693 21.23 -13.92 8.55
N LEU A 694 20.69 -12.71 8.70
CA LEU A 694 21.15 -11.76 9.71
C LEU A 694 20.60 -12.08 11.10
N ALA A 695 19.48 -12.80 11.21
CA ALA A 695 18.91 -13.27 12.47
C ALA A 695 19.59 -14.53 13.01
N VAL A 696 20.54 -15.12 12.28
CA VAL A 696 21.26 -16.30 12.78
C VAL A 696 22.18 -15.86 13.91
N GLU A 697 21.98 -16.42 15.09
CA GLU A 697 22.79 -16.12 16.27
C GLU A 697 24.29 -16.17 16.01
N SER A 698 25.00 -15.18 16.56
CA SER A 698 26.45 -15.19 16.51
C SER A 698 26.94 -16.23 17.50
N VAL A 699 27.73 -17.21 17.05
CA VAL A 699 28.36 -18.16 17.96
C VAL A 699 29.86 -17.88 18.06
N ASN A 700 30.39 -18.01 19.27
CA ASN A 700 31.83 -17.98 19.46
C ASN A 700 32.49 -19.22 18.81
N THR A 701 33.81 -19.29 18.85
CA THR A 701 34.55 -20.44 18.28
C THR A 701 34.28 -21.78 19.00
N GLN A 702 33.51 -21.79 20.09
CA GLN A 702 33.03 -22.97 20.82
C GLN A 702 31.59 -23.36 20.43
N GLY A 703 30.96 -22.63 19.51
CA GLY A 703 29.55 -22.81 19.15
C GLY A 703 28.58 -22.31 20.22
N GLN A 704 29.03 -21.46 21.15
CA GLN A 704 28.15 -20.86 22.16
C GLN A 704 27.71 -19.47 21.70
N GLY A 705 26.40 -19.22 21.77
CA GLY A 705 25.80 -17.91 21.51
C GLY A 705 26.17 -16.86 22.56
N ARG A 706 25.55 -15.69 22.44
CA ARG A 706 25.71 -14.58 23.40
C ARG A 706 25.07 -14.91 24.76
N GLN A 707 25.39 -14.09 25.77
CA GLN A 707 24.67 -14.09 27.04
C GLN A 707 23.77 -12.86 27.08
N GLY A 708 22.53 -13.00 27.58
CA GLY A 708 21.52 -11.92 27.59
C GLY A 708 20.28 -12.35 26.82
N GLY A 709 19.53 -11.37 26.29
CA GLY A 709 18.52 -11.51 25.23
C GLY A 709 17.20 -12.14 25.64
N ASP A 710 16.81 -12.08 26.93
CA ASP A 710 15.41 -12.44 27.26
C ASP A 710 14.50 -11.24 26.91
N ASP A 711 14.00 -11.18 25.68
CA ASP A 711 13.30 -10.02 25.15
C ASP A 711 11.78 -10.08 25.33
N THR A 712 11.15 -8.91 25.32
CA THR A 712 9.69 -8.75 25.20
C THR A 712 9.38 -8.02 23.92
N ILE A 713 8.78 -8.72 22.96
CA ILE A 713 8.58 -8.22 21.60
C ILE A 713 7.10 -8.24 21.24
N THR A 714 6.60 -7.10 20.73
CA THR A 714 5.26 -6.95 20.16
C THR A 714 5.34 -6.41 18.73
N GLY A 715 4.83 -7.15 17.74
CA GLY A 715 4.77 -6.70 16.33
C GLY A 715 3.82 -5.52 16.17
N GLY A 716 2.58 -5.69 16.62
CA GLY A 716 1.58 -4.62 16.66
C GLY A 716 0.46 -4.92 15.68
N ALA A 717 0.27 -4.09 14.65
CA ALA A 717 -0.67 -4.40 13.57
C ALA A 717 0.11 -4.50 12.27
N GLY A 718 -0.20 -5.42 11.36
CA GLY A 718 0.64 -5.69 10.19
C GLY A 718 0.93 -7.18 10.08
N ASP A 719 1.41 -7.63 8.92
CA ASP A 719 1.91 -9.01 8.78
C ASP A 719 3.42 -8.99 9.07
N ASP A 720 3.83 -9.06 10.33
CA ASP A 720 5.19 -8.73 10.78
C ASP A 720 6.16 -9.92 10.66
N VAL A 721 7.46 -9.64 10.72
CA VAL A 721 8.52 -10.65 10.85
C VAL A 721 9.34 -10.36 12.09
N ILE A 722 9.32 -11.30 13.05
CA ILE A 722 9.93 -11.13 14.36
C ILE A 722 10.93 -12.26 14.61
N PHE A 723 12.15 -11.89 14.97
CA PHE A 723 13.21 -12.79 15.42
C PHE A 723 13.53 -12.47 16.88
N GLY A 724 13.31 -13.40 17.81
CA GLY A 724 13.76 -13.31 19.21
C GLY A 724 15.29 -13.33 19.27
N GLN A 725 15.86 -14.46 18.88
CA GLN A 725 17.30 -14.78 18.85
C GLN A 725 17.78 -15.36 20.18
N GLU A 726 18.71 -14.73 20.88
CA GLU A 726 19.49 -15.33 21.96
C GLU A 726 18.82 -15.14 23.32
N GLY A 727 17.92 -16.02 23.78
CA GLY A 727 17.39 -15.93 25.13
C GLY A 727 16.01 -16.55 25.27
N ASN A 728 15.38 -16.34 26.43
CA ASN A 728 14.01 -16.82 26.67
C ASN A 728 13.04 -15.69 26.33
N ASP A 729 12.53 -15.70 25.10
CA ASP A 729 11.81 -14.57 24.55
C ASP A 729 10.30 -14.62 24.81
N ARG A 730 9.70 -13.44 24.91
CA ARG A 730 8.27 -13.24 25.04
C ARG A 730 7.74 -12.52 23.81
N ILE A 731 7.16 -13.27 22.87
CA ILE A 731 6.81 -12.77 21.52
C ILE A 731 5.30 -12.71 21.31
N THR A 732 4.79 -11.53 20.94
CA THR A 732 3.40 -11.30 20.52
C THR A 732 3.39 -10.74 19.09
N GLY A 733 2.79 -11.44 18.13
CA GLY A 733 2.67 -10.94 16.75
C GLY A 733 1.75 -9.72 16.66
N GLY A 734 0.49 -9.90 17.08
CA GLY A 734 -0.52 -8.84 17.10
C GLY A 734 -1.47 -8.95 15.91
N GLU A 735 -2.11 -7.85 15.50
CA GLU A 735 -3.08 -7.85 14.40
C GLU A 735 -2.41 -8.10 13.03
N GLY A 736 -2.32 -9.35 12.59
CA GLY A 736 -2.04 -9.73 11.21
C GLY A 736 -1.69 -11.20 11.11
N SER A 737 -1.10 -11.62 10.00
CA SER A 737 -0.55 -12.96 9.85
C SER A 737 0.97 -12.90 9.92
N ASP A 738 1.49 -13.06 11.13
CA ASP A 738 2.90 -12.78 11.43
C ASP A 738 3.79 -14.00 11.17
N THR A 739 5.10 -13.75 11.01
CA THR A 739 6.12 -14.79 10.97
C THR A 739 7.05 -14.63 12.16
N LEU A 740 7.06 -15.63 13.05
CA LEU A 740 7.73 -15.57 14.34
C LEU A 740 8.85 -16.63 14.41
N TYR A 741 10.00 -16.22 14.91
CA TYR A 741 11.16 -17.05 15.22
C TYR A 741 11.52 -16.81 16.68
N GLY A 742 11.57 -17.85 17.49
CA GLY A 742 12.01 -17.78 18.89
C GLY A 742 13.52 -17.62 18.98
N GLY A 743 14.27 -18.45 18.25
CA GLY A 743 15.72 -18.53 18.41
C GLY A 743 16.11 -19.61 19.41
N SER A 744 17.10 -19.34 20.27
CA SER A 744 17.56 -20.29 21.28
C SER A 744 17.13 -19.90 22.69
N GLY A 745 16.40 -20.79 23.33
CA GLY A 745 15.94 -20.58 24.70
C GLY A 745 14.56 -21.17 24.88
N GLN A 746 13.92 -20.88 26.02
CA GLN A 746 12.53 -21.24 26.24
C GLN A 746 11.66 -20.04 25.88
N ASP A 747 11.00 -20.12 24.72
CA ASP A 747 10.24 -18.98 24.18
C ASP A 747 8.74 -19.09 24.42
N ASP A 748 8.12 -17.96 24.79
CA ASP A 748 6.69 -17.79 25.00
C ASP A 748 6.07 -17.06 23.80
N PHE A 749 5.35 -17.79 22.94
CA PHE A 749 4.56 -17.20 21.85
C PHE A 749 3.13 -16.91 22.31
N ILE A 750 2.74 -15.64 22.37
CA ILE A 750 1.49 -15.18 23.01
C ILE A 750 0.46 -14.75 22.00
N PHE A 751 -0.77 -15.23 22.21
CA PHE A 751 -1.92 -14.90 21.39
C PHE A 751 -2.97 -14.16 22.23
N GLU A 752 -3.18 -12.88 21.92
CA GLU A 752 -4.03 -11.99 22.74
C GLU A 752 -5.50 -11.99 22.31
N ALA A 753 -5.80 -12.08 21.01
CA ALA A 753 -7.16 -12.20 20.51
C ALA A 753 -7.33 -13.16 19.32
N ILE A 754 -8.51 -13.78 19.24
CA ILE A 754 -8.87 -14.73 18.17
C ILE A 754 -9.09 -14.06 16.80
N THR A 755 -8.98 -12.74 16.75
CA THR A 755 -9.21 -11.90 15.58
C THR A 755 -7.92 -11.39 14.95
N ASP A 756 -6.78 -11.61 15.60
CA ASP A 756 -5.49 -11.00 15.30
C ASP A 756 -4.96 -11.51 13.96
N GLY A 757 -5.12 -12.79 13.68
CA GLY A 757 -4.92 -13.35 12.35
C GLY A 757 -4.42 -14.78 12.47
N VAL A 758 -3.50 -15.20 11.61
CA VAL A 758 -2.93 -16.55 11.65
C VAL A 758 -1.43 -16.48 11.52
N ASP A 759 -0.74 -16.75 12.62
CA ASP A 759 0.71 -16.61 12.68
C ASP A 759 1.41 -17.88 12.23
N THR A 760 2.65 -17.74 11.77
CA THR A 760 3.53 -18.84 11.42
C THR A 760 4.75 -18.82 12.31
N ILE A 761 4.89 -19.83 13.17
CA ILE A 761 6.07 -20.02 14.02
C ILE A 761 7.01 -21.00 13.31
N LYS A 762 8.26 -20.57 13.12
CA LYS A 762 9.19 -21.19 12.18
C LYS A 762 10.13 -22.22 12.80
N ASP A 763 10.42 -22.09 14.09
CA ASP A 763 11.46 -22.83 14.81
C ASP A 763 11.00 -23.45 16.14
N PHE A 764 9.69 -23.42 16.43
CA PHE A 764 9.10 -23.94 17.67
C PHE A 764 9.68 -25.31 18.11
N ASN A 765 10.29 -25.36 19.28
CA ASN A 765 11.07 -26.47 19.79
C ASN A 765 10.67 -26.88 21.22
N VAL A 766 9.90 -27.98 21.29
CA VAL A 766 9.45 -28.59 22.55
C VAL A 766 10.61 -29.04 23.47
N ALA A 767 11.79 -29.32 22.90
CA ALA A 767 12.94 -29.78 23.69
C ALA A 767 13.64 -28.64 24.44
N GLU A 768 13.58 -27.43 23.91
CA GLU A 768 14.13 -26.22 24.53
C GLU A 768 13.18 -25.68 25.60
N GLY A 769 11.88 -25.77 25.34
CA GLY A 769 10.85 -25.53 26.35
C GLY A 769 9.73 -24.63 25.88
N ASP A 770 9.67 -24.30 24.59
CA ASP A 770 8.76 -23.33 24.01
C ASP A 770 7.29 -23.59 24.35
N VAL A 771 6.56 -22.50 24.52
CA VAL A 771 5.17 -22.48 24.96
C VAL A 771 4.33 -21.63 24.01
N LEU A 772 3.08 -22.06 23.78
CA LEU A 772 2.07 -21.26 23.11
C LEU A 772 1.08 -20.72 24.15
N ASP A 773 1.25 -19.48 24.58
CA ASP A 773 0.32 -18.85 25.51
C ASP A 773 -0.98 -18.42 24.80
N VAL A 774 -1.98 -19.31 24.85
CA VAL A 774 -3.34 -19.07 24.34
C VAL A 774 -4.33 -18.69 25.45
N SER A 775 -3.84 -18.40 26.67
CA SER A 775 -4.69 -18.22 27.85
C SER A 775 -5.72 -17.10 27.69
N ALA A 776 -5.35 -16.01 27.01
CA ALA A 776 -6.23 -14.88 26.70
C ALA A 776 -7.41 -15.25 25.77
N LEU A 777 -7.26 -16.32 24.97
CA LEU A 777 -8.26 -16.76 24.01
C LEU A 777 -9.37 -17.63 24.64
N LEU A 778 -9.16 -18.16 25.85
CA LEU A 778 -10.04 -19.16 26.45
C LEU A 778 -11.09 -18.51 27.37
N ASN A 779 -12.34 -18.46 26.93
CA ASN A 779 -13.42 -17.85 27.70
C ASN A 779 -13.98 -18.81 28.76
N GLY A 780 -13.69 -18.51 30.03
CA GLY A 780 -14.27 -19.23 31.18
C GLY A 780 -13.64 -20.59 31.46
N TYR A 781 -12.46 -20.87 30.90
CA TYR A 781 -11.68 -22.07 31.17
C TYR A 781 -11.25 -22.15 32.65
N ASP A 782 -11.50 -23.29 33.29
CA ASP A 782 -10.97 -23.63 34.60
C ASP A 782 -10.19 -24.95 34.52
N ALA A 783 -8.87 -24.90 34.67
CA ALA A 783 -7.99 -26.07 34.57
C ALA A 783 -8.29 -27.19 35.58
N LEU A 784 -9.09 -26.94 36.63
CA LEU A 784 -9.52 -27.96 37.59
C LEU A 784 -10.84 -28.64 37.19
N GLN A 785 -11.61 -28.05 36.27
CA GLN A 785 -12.94 -28.52 35.87
C GLN A 785 -12.99 -28.95 34.40
N ASP A 786 -12.26 -28.25 33.55
CA ASP A 786 -12.35 -28.33 32.10
C ASP A 786 -11.14 -29.04 31.51
N SER A 787 -11.36 -29.73 30.39
CA SER A 787 -10.29 -30.36 29.62
C SER A 787 -9.79 -29.38 28.57
N ILE A 788 -8.47 -29.18 28.48
CA ILE A 788 -7.90 -28.29 27.45
C ILE A 788 -8.23 -28.75 26.03
N ASN A 789 -8.42 -30.05 25.82
CA ASN A 789 -8.84 -30.64 24.54
C ASN A 789 -10.27 -30.21 24.09
N ASP A 790 -11.05 -29.57 24.97
CA ASP A 790 -12.34 -29.00 24.58
C ASP A 790 -12.19 -27.60 23.95
N PHE A 791 -11.02 -26.96 24.15
CA PHE A 791 -10.71 -25.60 23.75
C PHE A 791 -9.64 -25.54 22.64
N VAL A 792 -8.55 -26.30 22.76
CA VAL A 792 -7.40 -26.24 21.85
C VAL A 792 -7.29 -27.52 21.04
N PHE A 793 -7.07 -27.39 19.73
CA PHE A 793 -6.91 -28.51 18.81
C PHE A 793 -5.64 -28.32 17.98
N ALA A 794 -4.87 -29.39 17.82
CA ALA A 794 -3.72 -29.45 16.91
C ALA A 794 -4.02 -30.44 15.77
N THR A 795 -3.76 -30.02 14.53
CA THR A 795 -3.93 -30.87 13.33
C THR A 795 -2.69 -30.83 12.45
N GLU A 796 -2.19 -32.01 12.07
CA GLU A 796 -1.07 -32.09 11.12
C GLU A 796 -1.55 -31.88 9.68
N VAL A 797 -0.93 -30.91 8.99
CA VAL A 797 -1.20 -30.61 7.58
C VAL A 797 0.13 -30.44 6.85
N ALA A 798 0.39 -31.29 5.86
CA ALA A 798 1.55 -31.20 4.98
C ALA A 798 2.94 -31.18 5.67
N GLY A 799 3.05 -31.74 6.88
CA GLY A 799 4.30 -31.74 7.66
C GLY A 799 4.42 -30.63 8.70
N ASN A 800 3.39 -29.78 8.82
CA ASN A 800 3.27 -28.74 9.83
C ASN A 800 2.17 -29.08 10.84
N THR A 801 2.19 -28.46 12.01
CA THR A 801 1.12 -28.54 13.01
C THR A 801 0.30 -27.25 12.99
N VAL A 802 -1.01 -27.35 12.77
CA VAL A 802 -1.92 -26.20 12.76
C VAL A 802 -2.71 -26.16 14.06
N ILE A 803 -2.70 -25.02 14.74
CA ILE A 803 -3.36 -24.81 16.03
C ILE A 803 -4.69 -24.08 15.82
N TYR A 804 -5.74 -24.62 16.45
CA TYR A 804 -7.08 -24.07 16.45
C TYR A 804 -7.58 -23.86 17.88
N VAL A 805 -8.32 -22.77 18.11
CA VAL A 805 -8.93 -22.45 19.40
C VAL A 805 -10.44 -22.30 19.27
N ASP A 806 -11.20 -23.06 20.05
CA ASP A 806 -12.63 -22.87 20.33
C ASP A 806 -12.78 -22.14 21.66
N ALA A 807 -12.87 -20.81 21.58
CA ALA A 807 -12.88 -19.92 22.75
C ALA A 807 -13.94 -20.27 23.80
N ASN A 808 -15.04 -20.95 23.44
CA ASN A 808 -16.13 -21.29 24.37
C ASN A 808 -16.07 -22.71 24.95
N GLY A 809 -15.09 -23.54 24.54
CA GLY A 809 -14.92 -24.89 25.06
C GLY A 809 -16.02 -25.88 24.66
N SER A 810 -16.63 -25.75 23.48
CA SER A 810 -17.68 -26.70 23.05
C SER A 810 -17.13 -28.07 22.65
N GLY A 811 -15.81 -28.22 22.52
CA GLY A 811 -15.15 -29.45 22.10
C GLY A 811 -15.36 -29.78 20.62
N ASN A 812 -15.78 -28.79 19.80
CA ASN A 812 -16.05 -28.99 18.39
C ASN A 812 -15.12 -28.14 17.52
N ILE A 813 -14.10 -28.78 16.95
CA ILE A 813 -13.12 -28.14 16.06
C ILE A 813 -13.74 -27.40 14.87
N ALA A 814 -14.95 -27.78 14.41
CA ALA A 814 -15.63 -27.06 13.33
C ALA A 814 -16.07 -25.63 13.71
N ASN A 815 -16.08 -25.33 15.01
CA ASN A 815 -16.34 -23.99 15.56
C ASN A 815 -15.06 -23.27 15.99
N ALA A 816 -13.90 -23.93 15.91
CA ALA A 816 -12.62 -23.37 16.32
C ALA A 816 -12.04 -22.49 15.21
N THR A 817 -11.35 -21.43 15.62
CA THR A 817 -10.61 -20.54 14.71
C THR A 817 -9.15 -20.98 14.67
N GLN A 818 -8.56 -20.97 13.47
CA GLN A 818 -7.13 -21.18 13.32
C GLN A 818 -6.39 -19.96 13.87
N ILE A 819 -5.36 -20.16 14.68
CA ILE A 819 -4.56 -19.06 15.25
C ILE A 819 -3.08 -19.13 14.86
N ALA A 820 -2.55 -20.33 14.62
CA ALA A 820 -1.12 -20.50 14.34
C ALA A 820 -0.82 -21.72 13.47
N VAL A 821 0.31 -21.65 12.79
CA VAL A 821 0.95 -22.75 12.08
C VAL A 821 2.37 -22.91 12.62
N LEU A 822 2.67 -24.06 13.21
CA LEU A 822 4.02 -24.45 13.59
C LEU A 822 4.66 -25.19 12.40
N GLU A 823 5.64 -24.56 11.76
CA GLU A 823 6.33 -25.12 10.60
C GLU A 823 7.25 -26.27 11.02
N ALA A 824 7.24 -27.36 10.24
CA ALA A 824 8.09 -28.55 10.46
C ALA A 824 7.93 -29.26 11.83
N VAL A 825 7.01 -28.83 12.69
CA VAL A 825 6.66 -29.51 13.93
C VAL A 825 5.59 -30.59 13.68
N THR A 826 5.84 -31.81 14.14
CA THR A 826 4.91 -32.95 14.05
C THR A 826 4.85 -33.71 15.37
N GLY A 827 3.74 -34.41 15.63
CA GLY A 827 3.59 -35.24 16.82
C GLY A 827 3.49 -34.48 18.13
N LEU A 828 3.08 -33.20 18.10
CA LEU A 828 2.89 -32.37 19.29
C LEU A 828 1.85 -33.01 20.23
N ASP A 829 2.23 -33.21 21.49
CA ASP A 829 1.33 -33.68 22.55
C ASP A 829 0.81 -32.47 23.34
N LEU A 830 -0.51 -32.30 23.39
CA LEU A 830 -1.15 -31.22 24.14
C LEU A 830 -1.19 -31.60 25.64
N THR A 831 -0.05 -31.45 26.32
CA THR A 831 0.06 -31.65 27.77
C THR A 831 0.30 -30.34 28.49
N LEU A 832 -0.52 -30.05 29.51
CA LEU A 832 -0.42 -28.82 30.31
C LEU A 832 0.88 -28.79 31.16
N ALA A 833 1.65 -27.71 31.09
CA ALA A 833 2.73 -27.41 32.01
C ALA A 833 2.34 -26.23 32.92
N THR A 834 2.03 -26.48 34.20
CA THR A 834 1.83 -25.40 35.18
C THR A 834 3.16 -24.86 35.68
N ASN A 835 3.59 -23.70 35.20
CA ASN A 835 4.70 -22.94 35.81
C ASN A 835 4.16 -21.78 36.66
N ASN A 836 4.66 -21.67 37.91
CA ASN A 836 4.53 -20.51 38.80
C ASN A 836 3.14 -19.98 39.21
N GLY A 837 2.05 -20.69 38.95
CA GLY A 837 0.71 -20.33 39.47
C GLY A 837 -0.06 -19.34 38.58
N GLU A 838 0.51 -18.98 37.45
CA GLU A 838 -0.23 -18.60 36.25
C GLU A 838 -0.42 -19.87 35.40
N THR A 839 -1.58 -19.97 34.77
CA THR A 839 -1.92 -21.17 33.98
C THR A 839 -1.49 -20.88 32.55
N THR A 840 -0.21 -21.04 32.26
CA THR A 840 0.28 -21.12 30.88
C THR A 840 -0.23 -22.43 30.27
N VAL A 841 -0.77 -22.37 29.05
CA VAL A 841 -1.46 -23.49 28.37
C VAL A 841 -0.54 -24.17 27.39
#